data_AF-A0A9C6SRX6-F1
#
_entry.id   AF-A0A9C6SRX6-F1
#
_cell.length_a   1.000
_cell.length_b   1.000
_cell.length_c   1.000
_cell.angle_alpha   90.00
_cell.angle_beta   90.00
_cell.angle_gamma   90.00
#
_symmetry.space_group_name_H-M   'P 1'
#
loop_
_entity.id
_entity.type
_entity.pdbx_description
1 polymer ?
#
loop_
_entity_poly.entity_id
_entity_poly.type
_entity_poly.pdbx_seq_one_letter_code
_entity_poly.pdbx_strand_id
1 'polypeptide(L)'
;MSRMRTGRSLSKPLILVLALAFVSPIGRCGASESIIGSRETCDIEGEDFTVDKIPNTRCFNCLCKNGFVECRKQQCPSIEGCYTLLEPREEECCHRCKGCTRNGVHHESETEWTEENDPCRIFTCKAGVITESRLHCYTPCANPIPAAAGQCCPVCAGCNVNGQLVTADRSVTTTEDPCVTCRCNAGGRLTCAKQACPVLHCPGSKIVHDSGECCPRCKGSRRYLSPPKGACMLGTGIYNSGNQFYLDQCTRCSCSNSTVSCVRETCPVHDCLAEHQIAVPGRCCPQCSEVEEVRRSCTYAGKTYGDGESWKLDSCKACACMQGKVRCAMPMCPPLNLPCPPNSRLEHPEGQCCPRCVESDGVCTVFGDPHYRTFDGKFYSFKGSCKYQLASDCSGHTFSVRVTNDARSTRFSAWTKTIAIKVGDLKVNLGQKMRVKVNGKKVEIPYRMANRLDVNRTTDSIIVSTQIGIKVLWDGISFLEVSAPTSYRGRLCGLCGNFNSLPKDDFTNRRGKLLQDPQPFGQSWLVGAKRSCVRPKPSVSPDRAKRCRGRKDHRLCNRLRSQIFDACHKKVNPTMYYKACLQDMCECPTENCYCESFTAYAHECKRLGIQLPHWRKSTRCRTGWDQFSGSGPSLGPRFP
;
A
#
# COMPACT_ATOMS: atom_id res chain seq x y z
N MET A 1 67.21 -1.19 29.99
CA MET A 1 68.64 -1.16 29.60
C MET A 1 68.83 -2.14 28.44
N SER A 2 69.57 -1.88 27.34
CA SER A 2 70.15 -0.64 26.82
C SER A 2 70.60 -0.82 25.34
N ARG A 3 70.41 0.22 24.48
CA ARG A 3 71.03 0.43 23.13
C ARG A 3 70.62 -0.58 22.01
N MET A 4 70.34 -0.19 20.74
CA MET A 4 71.11 0.53 19.69
C MET A 4 72.34 -0.28 19.21
N ARG A 5 72.69 -0.44 17.91
CA ARG A 5 72.29 0.09 16.55
C ARG A 5 72.71 -1.02 15.51
N THR A 6 72.48 -1.05 14.18
CA THR A 6 71.95 -0.22 13.05
C THR A 6 71.54 -1.21 11.90
N GLY A 7 71.09 -0.89 10.66
CA GLY A 7 70.80 0.39 9.96
C GLY A 7 70.70 0.21 8.41
N ARG A 8 70.45 1.33 7.67
CA ARG A 8 70.25 1.46 6.20
C ARG A 8 68.91 0.86 5.66
N SER A 9 68.24 1.40 4.63
CA SER A 9 68.56 2.52 3.72
C SER A 9 67.32 3.34 3.26
N LEU A 10 67.61 4.46 2.58
CA LEU A 10 66.80 5.46 1.83
C LEU A 10 65.53 4.95 1.08
N SER A 11 64.53 5.77 0.68
CA SER A 11 64.27 7.24 0.80
C SER A 11 62.86 7.63 0.28
N LYS A 12 62.32 8.80 0.68
CA LYS A 12 61.83 9.91 -0.19
C LYS A 12 61.21 11.07 0.64
N PRO A 13 61.07 12.30 0.10
CA PRO A 13 60.94 13.52 0.92
C PRO A 13 59.50 14.01 1.16
N LEU A 14 59.37 14.92 2.12
CA LEU A 14 58.17 15.69 2.44
C LEU A 14 58.25 17.08 1.77
N ILE A 15 57.16 17.56 1.15
CA ILE A 15 56.99 18.97 0.75
C ILE A 15 55.58 19.43 1.17
N LEU A 16 55.51 20.62 1.75
CA LEU A 16 54.29 21.26 2.27
C LEU A 16 53.90 22.42 1.34
N VAL A 17 52.63 22.48 0.93
CA VAL A 17 52.05 23.63 0.19
C VAL A 17 50.66 23.93 0.74
N LEU A 18 50.33 25.22 0.89
CA LEU A 18 49.06 25.68 1.43
C LEU A 18 47.91 25.47 0.44
N ALA A 19 46.72 25.17 0.96
CA ALA A 19 45.48 25.23 0.19
C ALA A 19 44.90 26.65 0.21
N LEU A 20 44.81 27.29 -0.94
CA LEU A 20 44.00 28.50 -1.14
C LEU A 20 42.57 28.11 -1.54
N ALA A 21 41.58 28.78 -0.98
CA ALA A 21 40.18 28.56 -1.32
C ALA A 21 39.82 29.26 -2.64
N PHE A 22 39.07 28.55 -3.50
CA PHE A 22 38.33 29.15 -4.62
C PHE A 22 36.86 28.72 -4.56
N VAL A 23 35.98 29.65 -4.96
CA VAL A 23 34.52 29.53 -4.89
C VAL A 23 33.95 29.38 -6.31
N SER A 24 32.69 28.94 -6.41
CA SER A 24 31.81 28.87 -7.59
C SER A 24 31.68 27.46 -8.24
N PRO A 25 30.59 27.18 -9.00
CA PRO A 25 29.39 26.68 -8.32
C PRO A 25 28.79 25.43 -9.00
N ILE A 26 28.72 24.31 -8.29
CA ILE A 26 28.11 23.08 -8.83
C ILE A 26 26.58 23.17 -8.74
N GLY A 27 25.93 23.29 -9.90
CA GLY A 27 24.48 23.25 -10.03
C GLY A 27 23.90 21.83 -10.11
N ARG A 28 22.57 21.75 -10.18
CA ARG A 28 21.76 20.51 -10.35
C ARG A 28 21.95 19.46 -9.25
N CYS A 29 21.39 19.73 -8.07
CA CYS A 29 21.01 18.65 -7.16
C CYS A 29 19.85 17.86 -7.80
N GLY A 30 20.21 16.82 -8.56
CA GLY A 30 19.31 15.93 -9.30
C GLY A 30 19.67 14.46 -9.11
N ALA A 31 20.26 14.13 -7.96
CA ALA A 31 20.60 12.77 -7.58
C ALA A 31 19.54 12.23 -6.62
N SER A 32 18.94 11.08 -6.96
CA SER A 32 18.24 10.27 -5.96
C SER A 32 19.27 9.80 -4.93
N GLU A 33 19.07 10.09 -3.65
CA GLU A 33 19.92 9.59 -2.56
C GLU A 33 19.77 8.06 -2.43
N SER A 34 20.54 7.31 -3.22
CA SER A 34 20.63 5.87 -3.11
C SER A 34 21.40 5.51 -1.83
N ILE A 35 20.67 5.16 -0.77
CA ILE A 35 21.27 4.69 0.49
C ILE A 35 22.07 3.40 0.18
N ILE A 36 23.40 3.50 0.24
CA ILE A 36 24.31 2.36 -0.01
C ILE A 36 24.46 1.57 1.29
N GLY A 37 23.96 0.33 1.31
CA GLY A 37 24.09 -0.57 2.45
C GLY A 37 23.48 -1.94 2.19
N SER A 38 23.75 -2.89 3.09
CA SER A 38 23.07 -4.19 3.12
C SER A 38 21.67 -4.07 3.74
N ARG A 39 20.66 -4.72 3.15
CA ARG A 39 19.35 -4.85 3.80
C ARG A 39 19.50 -5.62 5.10
N GLU A 40 19.03 -5.05 6.20
CA GLU A 40 18.99 -5.73 7.50
C GLU A 40 18.00 -6.91 7.45
N THR A 41 18.29 -7.97 8.21
CA THR A 41 17.53 -9.24 8.16
C THR A 41 16.74 -9.50 9.44
N CYS A 42 15.61 -10.19 9.31
CA CYS A 42 14.68 -10.47 10.40
C CYS A 42 14.07 -11.87 10.24
N ASP A 43 13.73 -12.52 11.35
CA ASP A 43 13.18 -13.89 11.38
C ASP A 43 11.65 -13.94 11.60
N ILE A 44 11.03 -12.84 12.05
CA ILE A 44 9.60 -12.76 12.40
C ILE A 44 8.90 -11.76 11.48
N GLU A 45 8.16 -12.22 10.47
CA GLU A 45 7.32 -11.38 9.61
C GLU A 45 6.40 -10.47 10.44
N GLY A 46 6.21 -9.22 10.01
CA GLY A 46 5.32 -8.25 10.68
C GLY A 46 5.82 -7.72 12.03
N GLU A 47 7.07 -8.01 12.42
CA GLU A 47 7.69 -7.42 13.61
C GLU A 47 8.25 -6.02 13.31
N ASP A 48 7.96 -5.08 14.21
CA ASP A 48 8.48 -3.71 14.24
C ASP A 48 9.97 -3.72 14.62
N PHE A 49 10.81 -2.98 13.88
CA PHE A 49 12.27 -3.07 14.00
C PHE A 49 12.92 -1.68 14.14
N THR A 50 13.60 -1.42 15.26
CA THR A 50 14.36 -0.17 15.47
C THR A 50 15.74 -0.26 14.82
N VAL A 51 16.00 0.56 13.79
CA VAL A 51 17.30 0.59 13.10
C VAL A 51 18.15 1.75 13.63
N ASP A 52 18.85 1.54 14.74
CA ASP A 52 19.63 2.56 15.48
C ASP A 52 20.72 3.29 14.66
N LYS A 53 21.01 2.80 13.45
CA LYS A 53 22.04 3.31 12.53
C LYS A 53 21.49 4.27 11.44
N ILE A 54 20.18 4.49 11.36
CA ILE A 54 19.59 5.42 10.38
C ILE A 54 19.57 6.85 10.97
N PRO A 55 20.19 7.85 10.32
CA PRO A 55 20.01 9.24 10.74
C PRO A 55 18.54 9.64 10.59
N ASN A 56 17.96 10.19 11.66
CA ASN A 56 16.53 10.45 11.80
C ASN A 56 15.64 9.17 11.71
N THR A 57 15.98 8.13 12.49
CA THR A 57 15.18 6.92 12.74
C THR A 57 13.68 7.19 12.94
N ARG A 58 13.36 8.29 13.64
CA ARG A 58 12.02 8.76 14.03
C ARG A 58 11.07 8.91 12.82
N CYS A 59 11.63 9.07 11.61
CA CYS A 59 10.88 9.16 10.36
C CYS A 59 10.59 7.82 9.65
N PHE A 60 10.92 6.66 10.23
CA PHE A 60 10.76 5.37 9.55
C PHE A 60 10.02 4.35 10.40
N ASN A 61 8.87 3.89 9.91
CA ASN A 61 8.26 2.65 10.39
C ASN A 61 8.93 1.50 9.62
N CYS A 62 9.75 0.72 10.32
CA CYS A 62 10.42 -0.44 9.76
C CYS A 62 9.76 -1.72 10.26
N LEU A 63 9.30 -2.54 9.32
CA LEU A 63 8.65 -3.81 9.61
C LEU A 63 9.38 -4.96 8.90
N CYS A 64 9.39 -6.15 9.50
CA CYS A 64 9.92 -7.33 8.84
C CYS A 64 8.99 -7.81 7.73
N LYS A 65 9.53 -8.05 6.53
CA LYS A 65 8.79 -8.57 5.38
C LYS A 65 9.68 -9.40 4.46
N ASN A 66 9.22 -10.60 4.13
CA ASN A 66 9.96 -11.62 3.41
C ASN A 66 11.37 -11.86 4.00
N GLY A 67 11.49 -11.80 5.33
CA GLY A 67 12.72 -11.91 6.11
C GLY A 67 13.73 -10.77 5.96
N PHE A 68 13.33 -9.63 5.38
CA PHE A 68 14.12 -8.40 5.35
C PHE A 68 13.40 -7.27 6.09
N VAL A 69 14.14 -6.37 6.72
CA VAL A 69 13.58 -5.14 7.25
C VAL A 69 13.17 -4.24 6.06
N GLU A 70 11.90 -3.83 6.02
CA GLU A 70 11.36 -2.83 5.08
C GLU A 70 10.95 -1.58 5.85
N CYS A 71 11.88 -0.62 5.94
CA CYS A 71 11.62 0.74 6.40
C CYS A 71 10.77 1.50 5.39
N ARG A 72 9.50 1.73 5.71
CA ARG A 72 8.67 2.76 5.08
C ARG A 72 8.96 4.08 5.79
N LYS A 73 9.42 5.10 5.06
CA LYS A 73 9.41 6.47 5.59
C LYS A 73 7.96 6.83 5.92
N GLN A 74 7.72 7.40 7.09
CA GLN A 74 6.42 7.96 7.45
C GLN A 74 6.01 8.97 6.37
N GLN A 75 4.81 8.81 5.83
CA GLN A 75 4.20 9.82 4.98
C GLN A 75 3.93 11.04 5.85
N CYS A 76 4.71 12.11 5.65
CA CYS A 76 4.33 13.41 6.16
C CYS A 76 3.12 13.93 5.39
N PRO A 77 2.26 14.76 6.03
CA PRO A 77 1.29 15.56 5.30
C PRO A 77 1.95 16.33 4.17
N SER A 78 1.20 16.66 3.12
CA SER A 78 1.75 17.51 2.06
C SER A 78 2.14 18.87 2.64
N ILE A 79 3.31 19.33 2.24
CA ILE A 79 3.79 20.71 2.49
C ILE A 79 3.81 21.51 1.17
N GLU A 80 3.13 21.01 0.14
CA GLU A 80 3.02 21.69 -1.15
C GLU A 80 2.14 22.93 -1.03
N GLY A 81 2.56 24.05 -1.62
CA GLY A 81 1.89 25.35 -1.40
C GLY A 81 2.14 25.98 -0.03
N CYS A 82 2.78 25.28 0.91
CA CYS A 82 3.05 25.72 2.27
C CYS A 82 4.49 26.23 2.44
N TYR A 83 4.65 27.55 2.33
CA TYR A 83 5.97 28.18 2.38
C TYR A 83 6.58 28.27 3.78
N THR A 84 5.75 28.34 4.83
CA THR A 84 6.17 28.69 6.19
C THR A 84 6.11 27.48 7.11
N LEU A 85 7.24 26.78 7.25
CA LEU A 85 7.35 25.53 7.99
C LEU A 85 7.91 25.74 9.40
N LEU A 86 7.27 25.09 10.37
CA LEU A 86 7.83 24.88 11.69
C LEU A 86 8.88 23.75 11.64
N GLU A 87 9.83 23.78 12.57
CA GLU A 87 10.67 22.59 12.82
C GLU A 87 9.83 21.53 13.55
N PRO A 88 10.07 20.23 13.30
CA PRO A 88 9.45 19.18 14.10
C PRO A 88 9.94 19.28 15.55
N ARG A 89 9.08 18.94 16.50
CA ARG A 89 9.53 18.64 17.87
C ARG A 89 10.42 17.40 17.85
N GLU A 90 11.20 17.17 18.91
CA GLU A 90 12.11 16.02 18.97
C GLU A 90 11.41 14.66 18.72
N GLU A 91 10.16 14.52 19.14
CA GLU A 91 9.36 13.30 18.95
C GLU A 91 8.63 13.23 17.59
N GLU A 92 8.62 14.31 16.81
CA GLU A 92 7.91 14.40 15.52
C GLU A 92 8.86 14.15 14.34
N CYS A 93 8.48 13.30 13.38
CA CYS A 93 9.20 13.17 12.11
C CYS A 93 9.07 14.41 11.22
N CYS A 94 7.88 15.00 11.17
CA CYS A 94 7.43 15.78 10.03
C CYS A 94 7.43 17.28 10.29
N HIS A 95 7.92 18.05 9.33
CA HIS A 95 7.67 19.49 9.29
C HIS A 95 6.17 19.77 9.24
N ARG A 96 5.72 20.71 10.07
CA ARG A 96 4.33 21.15 10.11
C ARG A 96 4.22 22.57 9.57
N CYS A 97 3.18 22.83 8.79
CA CYS A 97 2.84 24.18 8.36
C CYS A 97 2.47 25.04 9.57
N LYS A 98 2.91 26.30 9.60
CA LYS A 98 2.49 27.24 10.66
C LYS A 98 0.96 27.36 10.66
N GLY A 99 0.31 27.05 11.79
CA GLY A 99 -1.11 27.30 12.00
C GLY A 99 -1.41 28.76 12.37
N CYS A 100 -2.69 29.09 12.50
CA CYS A 100 -3.20 30.42 12.81
C CYS A 100 -3.81 30.46 14.21
N THR A 101 -3.98 31.65 14.79
CA THR A 101 -4.72 31.82 16.06
C THR A 101 -5.71 32.98 15.95
N ARG A 102 -7.00 32.71 16.18
CA ARG A 102 -8.09 33.71 16.17
C ARG A 102 -8.85 33.62 17.50
N ASN A 103 -9.05 34.75 18.17
CA ASN A 103 -9.81 34.84 19.43
C ASN A 103 -9.32 33.84 20.52
N GLY A 104 -8.03 33.51 20.54
CA GLY A 104 -7.44 32.51 21.43
C GLY A 104 -7.49 31.05 20.94
N VAL A 105 -8.33 30.74 19.95
CA VAL A 105 -8.45 29.40 19.34
C VAL A 105 -7.34 29.20 18.32
N HIS A 106 -6.69 28.03 18.36
CA HIS A 106 -5.69 27.63 17.36
C HIS A 106 -6.34 26.85 16.22
N HIS A 107 -5.94 27.17 14.99
CA HIS A 107 -6.39 26.52 13.76
C HIS A 107 -5.17 25.99 13.00
N GLU A 108 -5.18 24.71 12.62
CA GLU A 108 -4.08 24.16 11.82
C GLU A 108 -4.05 24.80 10.41
N SER A 109 -2.91 24.78 9.74
CA SER A 109 -2.86 25.23 8.33
C SER A 109 -3.73 24.33 7.47
N GLU A 110 -4.33 24.92 6.43
CA GLU A 110 -5.26 24.27 5.49
C GLU A 110 -6.63 23.92 6.10
N THR A 111 -6.91 24.40 7.31
CA THR A 111 -8.26 24.38 7.89
C THR A 111 -9.12 25.54 7.40
N GLU A 112 -10.43 25.28 7.36
CA GLU A 112 -11.47 26.22 6.99
C GLU A 112 -12.64 26.14 7.97
N TRP A 113 -13.26 27.27 8.29
CA TRP A 113 -14.39 27.34 9.21
C TRP A 113 -15.31 28.55 8.94
N THR A 114 -16.53 28.49 9.48
CA THR A 114 -17.52 29.57 9.50
C THR A 114 -17.78 30.06 10.93
N GLU A 115 -18.38 31.23 11.08
CA GLU A 115 -18.99 31.67 12.34
C GLU A 115 -20.51 31.37 12.28
N GLU A 116 -21.12 30.82 13.34
CA GLU A 116 -22.49 30.26 13.33
C GLU A 116 -23.58 31.26 12.85
N ASN A 117 -23.33 32.56 13.05
CA ASN A 117 -24.27 33.65 12.72
C ASN A 117 -24.17 34.14 11.25
N ASP A 118 -23.12 33.78 10.50
CA ASP A 118 -23.04 34.05 9.06
C ASP A 118 -22.40 32.85 8.32
N PRO A 119 -23.20 31.89 7.83
CA PRO A 119 -22.68 30.73 7.10
C PRO A 119 -22.08 31.09 5.74
N CYS A 120 -22.20 32.34 5.27
CA CYS A 120 -21.48 32.83 4.09
C CYS A 120 -20.08 33.37 4.42
N ARG A 121 -19.72 33.58 5.69
CA ARG A 121 -18.43 34.15 6.10
C ARG A 121 -17.42 33.02 6.33
N ILE A 122 -16.54 32.81 5.36
CA ILE A 122 -15.55 31.73 5.36
C ILE A 122 -14.20 32.26 5.86
N PHE A 123 -13.57 31.52 6.77
CA PHE A 123 -12.21 31.75 7.23
C PHE A 123 -11.33 30.57 6.84
N THR A 124 -10.25 30.83 6.08
CA THR A 124 -9.25 29.83 5.71
C THR A 124 -7.92 30.16 6.38
N CYS A 125 -7.31 29.23 7.11
CA CYS A 125 -5.94 29.36 7.60
C CYS A 125 -4.96 28.77 6.58
N LYS A 126 -3.96 29.54 6.13
CA LYS A 126 -2.88 29.01 5.28
C LYS A 126 -1.51 29.53 5.74
N ALA A 127 -0.65 28.62 6.21
CA ALA A 127 0.72 28.90 6.62
C ALA A 127 0.88 30.08 7.64
N GLY A 128 -0.11 30.27 8.53
CA GLY A 128 -0.13 31.29 9.58
C GLY A 128 -0.73 32.64 9.16
N VAL A 129 -1.44 32.66 8.03
CA VAL A 129 -2.28 33.77 7.56
C VAL A 129 -3.73 33.32 7.56
N ILE A 130 -4.62 34.09 8.18
CA ILE A 130 -6.06 33.90 8.10
C ILE A 130 -6.58 34.73 6.93
N THR A 131 -7.35 34.11 6.04
CA THR A 131 -8.12 34.82 5.01
C THR A 131 -9.61 34.69 5.33
N GLU A 132 -10.22 35.82 5.69
CA GLU A 132 -11.66 36.01 5.74
C GLU A 132 -12.16 36.36 4.33
N SER A 133 -13.17 35.66 3.86
CA SER A 133 -13.83 35.92 2.58
C SER A 133 -15.33 35.65 2.68
N ARG A 134 -16.13 36.18 1.76
CA ARG A 134 -17.56 35.86 1.69
C ARG A 134 -17.85 34.93 0.53
N LEU A 135 -18.62 33.88 0.78
CA LEU A 135 -19.00 32.89 -0.22
C LEU A 135 -19.97 33.52 -1.24
N HIS A 136 -19.71 33.31 -2.54
CA HIS A 136 -20.61 33.71 -3.60
C HIS A 136 -21.21 32.49 -4.28
N CYS A 137 -22.54 32.37 -4.17
CA CYS A 137 -23.30 31.23 -4.64
C CYS A 137 -23.46 31.24 -6.16
N TYR A 138 -23.48 30.06 -6.76
CA TYR A 138 -23.76 29.86 -8.17
C TYR A 138 -24.95 28.89 -8.31
N THR A 139 -25.95 29.26 -9.11
CA THR A 139 -27.20 28.52 -9.25
C THR A 139 -27.39 28.01 -10.69
N PRO A 140 -26.82 26.85 -11.04
CA PRO A 140 -26.96 26.24 -12.37
C PRO A 140 -28.35 25.60 -12.59
N CYS A 141 -29.42 26.27 -12.17
CA CYS A 141 -30.81 25.83 -12.36
C CYS A 141 -31.77 27.02 -12.35
N ALA A 142 -32.81 26.97 -13.19
CA ALA A 142 -33.81 28.04 -13.32
C ALA A 142 -34.73 28.21 -12.09
N ASN A 143 -34.93 27.13 -11.32
CA ASN A 143 -35.78 27.11 -10.12
C ASN A 143 -34.96 26.64 -8.90
N PRO A 144 -34.12 27.51 -8.31
CA PRO A 144 -33.35 27.17 -7.12
C PRO A 144 -34.24 27.13 -5.88
N ILE A 145 -34.03 26.13 -5.01
CA ILE A 145 -34.66 26.06 -3.69
C ILE A 145 -33.89 27.00 -2.75
N PRO A 146 -34.54 27.89 -1.99
CA PRO A 146 -33.88 28.78 -1.04
C PRO A 146 -32.97 28.03 -0.05
N ALA A 147 -31.94 28.72 0.43
CA ALA A 147 -31.03 28.18 1.45
C ALA A 147 -31.80 27.84 2.73
N ALA A 148 -31.49 26.69 3.36
CA ALA A 148 -32.05 26.36 4.67
C ALA A 148 -31.41 27.24 5.77
N ALA A 149 -32.05 27.34 6.93
CA ALA A 149 -31.47 28.01 8.09
C ALA A 149 -30.08 27.41 8.42
N GLY A 150 -29.07 28.27 8.61
CA GLY A 150 -27.68 27.86 8.79
C GLY A 150 -26.92 27.49 7.50
N GLN A 151 -27.49 27.68 6.31
CA GLN A 151 -26.81 27.50 5.03
C GLN A 151 -26.67 28.84 4.28
N CYS A 152 -25.53 29.04 3.60
CA CYS A 152 -25.33 30.24 2.79
C CYS A 152 -26.08 30.19 1.46
N CYS A 153 -25.94 29.09 0.71
CA CYS A 153 -26.33 29.03 -0.69
C CYS A 153 -27.64 28.27 -0.93
N PRO A 154 -28.49 28.76 -1.85
CA PRO A 154 -29.62 28.00 -2.35
C PRO A 154 -29.16 26.74 -3.09
N VAL A 155 -30.07 25.79 -3.28
CA VAL A 155 -29.75 24.45 -3.81
C VAL A 155 -30.60 24.07 -5.01
N CYS A 156 -29.97 23.45 -6.00
CA CYS A 156 -30.66 22.92 -7.17
C CYS A 156 -31.15 21.49 -6.91
N ALA A 157 -32.28 21.11 -7.51
CA ALA A 157 -32.79 19.74 -7.48
C ALA A 157 -32.03 18.86 -8.48
N GLY A 158 -31.60 17.67 -8.05
CA GLY A 158 -30.66 16.83 -8.80
C GLY A 158 -29.21 17.28 -8.64
N CYS A 159 -28.26 16.46 -9.12
CA CYS A 159 -26.82 16.65 -8.94
C CYS A 159 -26.04 16.58 -10.26
N ASN A 160 -26.48 17.31 -11.29
CA ASN A 160 -25.79 17.39 -12.58
C ASN A 160 -25.18 18.79 -12.77
N VAL A 161 -23.93 18.87 -13.21
CA VAL A 161 -23.21 20.12 -13.55
C VAL A 161 -22.53 19.93 -14.89
N ASN A 162 -22.90 20.72 -15.90
CA ASN A 162 -22.31 20.66 -17.25
C ASN A 162 -22.24 19.22 -17.83
N GLY A 163 -23.26 18.39 -17.58
CA GLY A 163 -23.31 16.97 -18.01
C GLY A 163 -22.61 15.97 -17.08
N GLN A 164 -21.93 16.44 -16.03
CA GLN A 164 -21.24 15.61 -15.05
C GLN A 164 -22.10 15.38 -13.80
N LEU A 165 -22.32 14.10 -13.47
CA LEU A 165 -22.97 13.69 -12.22
C LEU A 165 -22.02 13.92 -11.04
N VAL A 166 -22.44 14.77 -10.10
CA VAL A 166 -21.76 15.06 -8.83
C VAL A 166 -22.24 14.06 -7.78
N THR A 167 -21.35 13.44 -7.03
CA THR A 167 -21.68 12.47 -5.97
C THR A 167 -21.26 12.99 -4.59
N ALA A 168 -21.78 12.42 -3.51
CA ALA A 168 -21.47 12.90 -2.15
C ALA A 168 -19.98 12.76 -1.77
N ASP A 169 -19.26 11.82 -2.41
CA ASP A 169 -17.82 11.59 -2.25
C ASP A 169 -16.94 12.46 -3.17
N ARG A 170 -17.51 13.23 -4.12
CA ARG A 170 -16.74 13.92 -5.18
C ARG A 170 -17.25 15.33 -5.46
N SER A 171 -16.36 16.32 -5.29
CA SER A 171 -16.54 17.65 -5.85
C SER A 171 -16.28 17.67 -7.36
N VAL A 172 -16.90 18.64 -8.03
CA VAL A 172 -16.72 18.95 -9.45
C VAL A 172 -16.46 20.45 -9.58
N THR A 173 -15.54 20.83 -10.45
CA THR A 173 -15.27 22.24 -10.84
C THR A 173 -15.64 22.49 -12.30
N THR A 174 -15.88 23.75 -12.66
CA THR A 174 -16.16 24.16 -14.05
C THR A 174 -14.86 24.45 -14.81
N THR A 175 -14.88 24.32 -16.14
CA THR A 175 -13.73 24.72 -16.99
C THR A 175 -13.63 26.21 -17.27
N GLU A 176 -14.69 26.98 -17.00
CA GLU A 176 -14.75 28.42 -17.27
C GLU A 176 -14.27 29.24 -16.06
N ASP A 177 -14.61 28.78 -14.86
CA ASP A 177 -14.07 29.28 -13.59
C ASP A 177 -13.75 28.07 -12.69
N PRO A 178 -12.47 27.67 -12.56
CA PRO A 178 -12.07 26.53 -11.74
C PRO A 178 -12.30 26.75 -10.24
N CYS A 179 -12.58 27.97 -9.79
CA CYS A 179 -12.96 28.27 -8.40
C CYS A 179 -14.44 28.05 -8.09
N VAL A 180 -15.29 27.85 -9.10
CA VAL A 180 -16.67 27.41 -8.89
C VAL A 180 -16.65 25.92 -8.55
N THR A 181 -16.81 25.62 -7.26
CA THR A 181 -16.86 24.26 -6.73
C THR A 181 -18.31 23.85 -6.49
N CYS A 182 -18.68 22.69 -7.03
CA CYS A 182 -20.01 22.10 -6.91
C CYS A 182 -19.96 20.79 -6.11
N ARG A 183 -20.93 20.60 -5.21
CA ARG A 183 -21.06 19.40 -4.34
C ARG A 183 -22.50 18.93 -4.29
N CYS A 184 -22.71 17.61 -4.35
CA CYS A 184 -24.01 16.96 -4.14
C CYS A 184 -24.14 16.53 -2.68
N ASN A 185 -25.29 16.78 -2.05
CA ASN A 185 -25.60 16.20 -0.74
C ASN A 185 -26.36 14.87 -0.87
N ALA A 186 -26.41 14.09 0.21
CA ALA A 186 -27.05 12.77 0.24
C ALA A 186 -28.56 12.79 -0.10
N GLY A 187 -29.22 13.95 -0.05
CA GLY A 187 -30.61 14.15 -0.46
C GLY A 187 -30.78 14.46 -1.95
N GLY A 188 -29.74 14.32 -2.78
CA GLY A 188 -29.81 14.57 -4.22
C GLY A 188 -29.98 16.05 -4.58
N ARG A 189 -29.50 16.96 -3.73
CA ARG A 189 -29.50 18.42 -3.99
C ARG A 189 -28.07 18.92 -4.19
N LEU A 190 -27.91 19.77 -5.19
CA LEU A 190 -26.64 20.37 -5.60
C LEU A 190 -26.47 21.76 -4.97
N THR A 191 -25.27 22.02 -4.45
CA THR A 191 -24.83 23.36 -4.05
C THR A 191 -23.56 23.70 -4.83
N CYS A 192 -23.51 24.87 -5.46
CA CYS A 192 -22.31 25.39 -6.13
C CYS A 192 -21.96 26.77 -5.57
N ALA A 193 -20.68 27.03 -5.39
CA ALA A 193 -20.20 28.32 -4.88
C ALA A 193 -18.75 28.61 -5.30
N LYS A 194 -18.37 29.88 -5.19
CA LYS A 194 -17.06 30.45 -5.40
C LYS A 194 -16.60 31.18 -4.14
N GLN A 195 -15.32 31.11 -3.85
CA GLN A 195 -14.67 31.66 -2.66
C GLN A 195 -13.37 32.36 -3.06
N ALA A 196 -12.98 33.42 -2.36
CA ALA A 196 -11.70 34.07 -2.62
C ALA A 196 -10.54 33.15 -2.22
N CYS A 197 -9.51 33.10 -3.07
CA CYS A 197 -8.31 32.32 -2.77
C CYS A 197 -7.58 32.83 -1.51
N PRO A 198 -7.06 31.91 -0.67
CA PRO A 198 -6.37 32.28 0.57
C PRO A 198 -5.08 33.05 0.29
N VAL A 199 -4.88 34.13 1.06
CA VAL A 199 -3.68 34.98 1.00
C VAL A 199 -2.45 34.14 1.37
N LEU A 200 -1.45 34.16 0.48
CA LEU A 200 -0.30 33.27 0.55
C LEU A 200 0.85 33.85 1.39
N HIS A 201 1.38 33.05 2.32
CA HIS A 201 2.55 33.42 3.13
C HIS A 201 3.89 33.23 2.37
N CYS A 202 4.02 33.75 1.16
CA CYS A 202 5.29 33.71 0.41
C CYS A 202 5.58 35.01 -0.35
N PRO A 203 6.86 35.29 -0.67
CA PRO A 203 7.22 36.41 -1.54
C PRO A 203 6.54 36.26 -2.91
N GLY A 204 6.18 37.36 -3.57
CA GLY A 204 5.54 37.33 -4.89
C GLY A 204 6.30 36.49 -5.93
N SER A 205 7.63 36.53 -5.91
CA SER A 205 8.52 35.71 -6.75
C SER A 205 8.53 34.20 -6.43
N LYS A 206 7.71 33.76 -5.48
CA LYS A 206 7.45 32.36 -5.11
C LYS A 206 5.98 31.97 -5.26
N ILE A 207 5.10 32.90 -5.61
CA ILE A 207 3.72 32.59 -5.98
C ILE A 207 3.75 32.00 -7.40
N VAL A 208 3.12 30.84 -7.57
CA VAL A 208 2.89 30.21 -8.89
C VAL A 208 1.41 29.90 -9.05
N HIS A 209 0.95 29.92 -10.29
CA HIS A 209 -0.41 29.57 -10.68
C HIS A 209 -0.31 28.59 -11.84
N ASP A 210 -0.72 27.34 -11.62
CA ASP A 210 -0.69 26.32 -12.67
C ASP A 210 -1.96 26.41 -13.52
N SER A 211 -1.89 25.90 -14.76
CA SER A 211 -2.99 26.05 -15.73
C SER A 211 -4.17 25.13 -15.38
N GLY A 212 -5.33 25.73 -15.12
CA GLY A 212 -6.55 25.00 -14.74
C GLY A 212 -6.75 24.79 -13.23
N GLU A 213 -5.81 25.21 -12.38
CA GLU A 213 -6.06 25.32 -10.94
C GLU A 213 -6.88 26.58 -10.60
N CYS A 214 -7.63 26.55 -9.50
CA CYS A 214 -8.37 27.71 -9.00
C CYS A 214 -7.46 28.77 -8.35
N CYS A 215 -6.61 28.32 -7.42
CA CYS A 215 -5.86 29.22 -6.55
C CYS A 215 -4.36 29.10 -6.76
N PRO A 216 -3.63 30.22 -6.75
CA PRO A 216 -2.19 30.17 -6.74
C PRO A 216 -1.66 29.54 -5.44
N ARG A 217 -0.41 29.08 -5.50
CA ARG A 217 0.27 28.35 -4.43
C ARG A 217 1.73 28.81 -4.29
N CYS A 218 2.33 28.59 -3.13
CA CYS A 218 3.74 28.91 -2.93
C CYS A 218 4.65 27.79 -3.42
N LYS A 219 5.71 28.15 -4.15
CA LYS A 219 6.75 27.22 -4.64
C LYS A 219 7.98 27.24 -3.73
N GLY A 220 8.33 26.06 -3.20
CA GLY A 220 9.39 25.89 -2.20
C GLY A 220 8.94 26.31 -0.80
N SER A 221 9.85 26.30 0.16
CA SER A 221 9.56 26.56 1.57
C SER A 221 10.73 27.22 2.30
N ARG A 222 10.44 27.71 3.51
CA ARG A 222 11.34 28.41 4.43
C ARG A 222 11.00 28.01 5.87
N ARG A 223 12.01 27.86 6.71
CA ARG A 223 11.84 27.75 8.17
C ARG A 223 11.22 29.04 8.73
N TYR A 224 10.14 28.92 9.48
CA TYR A 224 9.55 30.04 10.20
C TYR A 224 10.47 30.50 11.33
N LEU A 225 10.59 31.82 11.48
CA LEU A 225 11.26 32.46 12.61
C LEU A 225 10.28 33.49 13.17
N SER A 226 9.90 33.34 14.45
CA SER A 226 8.97 34.26 15.11
C SER A 226 9.57 35.67 15.20
N PRO A 227 8.92 36.71 14.65
CA PRO A 227 9.38 38.08 14.81
C PRO A 227 9.28 38.53 16.29
N PRO A 228 10.17 39.42 16.76
CA PRO A 228 10.11 39.93 18.12
C PRO A 228 8.86 40.78 18.37
N LYS A 229 8.49 40.94 19.66
CA LYS A 229 7.39 41.81 20.13
C LYS A 229 6.02 41.56 19.45
N GLY A 230 5.76 40.32 19.02
CA GLY A 230 4.48 39.94 18.40
C GLY A 230 4.25 40.53 17.00
N ALA A 231 5.30 41.02 16.32
CA ALA A 231 5.20 41.44 14.93
C ALA A 231 4.88 40.24 14.01
N CYS A 232 4.25 40.52 12.87
CA CYS A 232 3.86 39.52 11.88
C CYS A 232 4.80 39.55 10.67
N MET A 233 5.04 38.39 10.09
CA MET A 233 5.70 38.26 8.78
C MET A 233 4.64 37.94 7.72
N LEU A 234 4.80 38.52 6.52
CA LEU A 234 4.06 38.10 5.33
C LEU A 234 4.96 38.26 4.09
N GLY A 235 5.28 37.14 3.44
CA GLY A 235 6.23 37.09 2.32
C GLY A 235 7.64 37.53 2.74
N THR A 236 8.03 38.76 2.40
CA THR A 236 9.25 39.43 2.90
C THR A 236 8.97 40.61 3.84
N GLY A 237 7.71 41.04 3.98
CA GLY A 237 7.32 42.15 4.84
C GLY A 237 7.26 41.75 6.31
N ILE A 238 7.60 42.69 7.19
CA ILE A 238 7.43 42.60 8.64
C ILE A 238 6.53 43.76 9.07
N TYR A 239 5.48 43.45 9.84
CA TYR A 239 4.44 44.38 10.25
C TYR A 239 4.29 44.36 11.76
N ASN A 240 4.26 45.52 12.41
CA ASN A 240 4.09 45.60 13.87
C ASN A 240 2.68 45.17 14.28
N SER A 241 2.55 44.58 15.47
CA SER A 241 1.22 44.25 16.03
C SER A 241 0.38 45.51 16.19
N GLY A 242 -0.85 45.49 15.67
CA GLY A 242 -1.75 46.65 15.57
C GLY A 242 -1.81 47.29 14.18
N ASN A 243 -0.82 47.09 13.32
CA ASN A 243 -0.81 47.70 11.98
C ASN A 243 -1.89 47.10 11.05
N GLN A 244 -2.50 47.95 10.23
CA GLN A 244 -3.29 47.56 9.06
C GLN A 244 -2.54 47.94 7.77
N PHE A 245 -2.74 47.18 6.70
CA PHE A 245 -2.10 47.37 5.40
C PHE A 245 -2.95 46.76 4.27
N TYR A 246 -2.70 47.17 3.02
CA TYR A 246 -3.34 46.60 1.84
C TYR A 246 -2.31 45.81 1.02
N LEU A 247 -2.76 44.75 0.33
CA LEU A 247 -1.93 43.96 -0.59
C LEU A 247 -2.28 44.22 -2.06
N ASP A 248 -3.58 44.34 -2.33
CA ASP A 248 -4.17 44.68 -3.62
C ASP A 248 -5.52 45.40 -3.37
N GLN A 249 -6.22 45.79 -4.43
CA GLN A 249 -7.52 46.48 -4.35
C GLN A 249 -8.64 45.61 -3.73
N CYS A 250 -8.42 44.30 -3.58
CA CYS A 250 -9.38 43.34 -3.01
C CYS A 250 -9.07 42.96 -1.57
N THR A 251 -7.89 43.31 -1.02
CA THR A 251 -7.33 42.66 0.17
C THR A 251 -6.75 43.64 1.17
N ARG A 252 -7.42 43.73 2.33
CA ARG A 252 -6.96 44.49 3.50
C ARG A 252 -6.56 43.54 4.61
N CYS A 253 -5.36 43.68 5.15
CA CYS A 253 -4.81 42.86 6.22
C CYS A 253 -4.51 43.65 7.48
N SER A 254 -4.50 42.94 8.61
CA SER A 254 -4.03 43.43 9.91
C SER A 254 -3.04 42.45 10.52
N CYS A 255 -2.13 42.96 11.35
CA CYS A 255 -1.25 42.16 12.19
C CYS A 255 -1.75 42.22 13.64
N SER A 256 -1.93 41.04 14.27
CA SER A 256 -2.17 40.94 15.71
C SER A 256 -1.38 39.77 16.28
N ASN A 257 -0.46 40.07 17.19
CA ASN A 257 0.36 39.11 17.95
C ASN A 257 0.83 37.89 17.12
N SER A 258 1.72 38.11 16.17
CA SER A 258 2.31 37.11 15.25
C SER A 258 1.35 36.44 14.27
N THR A 259 0.07 36.83 14.22
CA THR A 259 -0.93 36.32 13.26
C THR A 259 -1.37 37.43 12.30
N VAL A 260 -1.34 37.13 11.00
CA VAL A 260 -1.90 38.01 9.95
C VAL A 260 -3.36 37.62 9.73
N SER A 261 -4.27 38.59 9.75
CA SER A 261 -5.67 38.41 9.35
C SER A 261 -5.99 39.31 8.18
N CYS A 262 -6.38 38.74 7.05
CA CYS A 262 -6.75 39.46 5.84
C CYS A 262 -8.24 39.27 5.54
N VAL A 263 -8.92 40.34 5.17
CA VAL A 263 -10.23 40.29 4.52
C VAL A 263 -9.99 40.42 3.02
N ARG A 264 -10.45 39.44 2.23
CA ARG A 264 -10.37 39.43 0.77
C ARG A 264 -11.75 39.33 0.15
N GLU A 265 -12.05 40.25 -0.75
CA GLU A 265 -13.31 40.26 -1.50
C GLU A 265 -13.33 39.09 -2.51
N THR A 266 -14.45 38.35 -2.54
CA THR A 266 -14.72 37.30 -3.52
C THR A 266 -15.45 37.93 -4.69
N CYS A 267 -14.90 37.87 -5.91
CA CYS A 267 -15.65 38.31 -7.08
C CYS A 267 -16.71 37.28 -7.48
N PRO A 268 -17.89 37.73 -7.96
CA PRO A 268 -18.98 36.83 -8.34
C PRO A 268 -18.59 35.90 -9.50
N VAL A 269 -19.48 34.96 -9.80
CA VAL A 269 -19.43 34.23 -11.06
C VAL A 269 -20.05 35.14 -12.13
N HIS A 270 -19.34 35.37 -13.22
CA HIS A 270 -19.78 36.22 -14.32
C HIS A 270 -20.30 35.35 -15.47
N ASP A 271 -21.40 35.76 -16.10
CA ASP A 271 -21.98 35.05 -17.27
C ASP A 271 -21.25 35.37 -18.59
N CYS A 272 -20.39 36.39 -18.57
CA CYS A 272 -19.47 36.75 -19.65
C CYS A 272 -18.10 36.08 -19.50
N LEU A 273 -17.47 35.79 -20.64
CA LEU A 273 -16.11 35.22 -20.70
C LEU A 273 -15.07 36.26 -20.24
N ALA A 274 -13.86 35.81 -19.88
CA ALA A 274 -12.83 36.65 -19.26
C ALA A 274 -12.40 37.84 -20.17
N GLU A 275 -12.38 37.63 -21.49
CA GLU A 275 -12.12 38.64 -22.50
C GLU A 275 -13.19 39.75 -22.58
N HIS A 276 -14.38 39.52 -22.03
CA HIS A 276 -15.48 40.48 -21.99
C HIS A 276 -15.63 41.15 -20.60
N GLN A 277 -14.76 40.84 -19.64
CA GLN A 277 -14.76 41.38 -18.28
C GLN A 277 -13.87 42.63 -18.20
N ILE A 278 -14.48 43.79 -17.95
CA ILE A 278 -13.81 45.09 -17.87
C ILE A 278 -13.44 45.38 -16.41
N ALA A 279 -12.16 45.64 -16.15
CA ALA A 279 -11.68 46.10 -14.84
C ALA A 279 -12.04 47.58 -14.61
N VAL A 280 -12.74 47.88 -13.51
CA VAL A 280 -13.17 49.24 -13.16
C VAL A 280 -12.16 49.87 -12.18
N PRO A 281 -11.56 51.04 -12.46
CA PRO A 281 -10.60 51.68 -11.57
C PRO A 281 -11.16 51.89 -10.15
N GLY A 282 -10.40 51.46 -9.14
CA GLY A 282 -10.78 51.60 -7.73
C GLY A 282 -11.81 50.58 -7.23
N ARG A 283 -12.15 49.55 -8.01
CA ARG A 283 -12.96 48.41 -7.58
C ARG A 283 -12.15 47.12 -7.63
N CYS A 284 -12.43 46.18 -6.72
CA CYS A 284 -11.81 44.85 -6.75
C CYS A 284 -12.22 44.04 -7.99
N CYS A 285 -13.53 43.98 -8.26
CA CYS A 285 -14.10 43.05 -9.23
C CYS A 285 -14.44 43.70 -10.58
N PRO A 286 -14.25 42.96 -11.70
CA PRO A 286 -14.62 43.45 -13.02
C PRO A 286 -16.14 43.43 -13.24
N GLN A 287 -16.58 44.00 -14.35
CA GLN A 287 -17.97 43.98 -14.80
C GLN A 287 -18.05 43.44 -16.23
N CYS A 288 -19.16 42.77 -16.58
CA CYS A 288 -19.38 42.33 -17.96
C CYS A 288 -19.67 43.52 -18.87
N SER A 289 -19.11 43.50 -20.08
CA SER A 289 -19.56 44.35 -21.18
C SER A 289 -20.95 43.92 -21.68
N GLU A 290 -21.78 44.90 -22.04
CA GLU A 290 -23.12 44.67 -22.59
C GLU A 290 -23.02 44.21 -24.06
N VAL A 291 -23.19 42.92 -24.31
CA VAL A 291 -23.31 42.34 -25.66
C VAL A 291 -24.40 41.26 -25.65
N GLU A 292 -25.60 41.62 -26.10
CA GLU A 292 -26.73 40.69 -26.21
C GLU A 292 -26.76 39.95 -27.56
N GLU A 293 -26.34 38.68 -27.57
CA GLU A 293 -26.87 37.67 -28.50
C GLU A 293 -26.98 36.32 -27.80
N VAL A 294 -28.17 35.94 -27.34
CA VAL A 294 -28.41 34.62 -26.71
C VAL A 294 -28.54 33.54 -27.79
N ARG A 295 -27.39 33.02 -28.24
CA ARG A 295 -27.31 31.86 -29.13
C ARG A 295 -27.87 30.62 -28.42
N ARG A 296 -28.70 29.83 -29.10
CA ARG A 296 -29.42 28.66 -28.51
C ARG A 296 -28.83 27.30 -28.91
N SER A 297 -27.60 27.28 -29.44
CA SER A 297 -26.92 26.05 -29.86
C SER A 297 -25.41 26.24 -29.86
N CYS A 298 -24.68 25.16 -29.56
CA CYS A 298 -23.23 25.10 -29.51
C CYS A 298 -22.71 24.16 -30.60
N THR A 299 -21.50 24.37 -31.12
CA THR A 299 -20.84 23.36 -31.98
C THR A 299 -19.54 22.90 -31.34
N TYR A 300 -19.38 21.59 -31.17
CA TYR A 300 -18.22 20.97 -30.55
C TYR A 300 -17.79 19.73 -31.36
N ALA A 301 -16.50 19.67 -31.73
CA ALA A 301 -15.92 18.58 -32.53
C ALA A 301 -16.72 18.22 -33.81
N GLY A 302 -17.30 19.23 -34.47
CA GLY A 302 -18.10 19.05 -35.69
C GLY A 302 -19.57 18.65 -35.47
N LYS A 303 -20.00 18.32 -34.25
CA LYS A 303 -21.42 18.13 -33.91
C LYS A 303 -22.01 19.41 -33.31
N THR A 304 -23.21 19.77 -33.73
CA THR A 304 -24.04 20.79 -33.08
C THR A 304 -24.87 20.18 -31.95
N TYR A 305 -25.00 20.92 -30.86
CA TYR A 305 -25.72 20.57 -29.64
C TYR A 305 -26.73 21.67 -29.31
N GLY A 306 -27.95 21.29 -28.93
CA GLY A 306 -28.98 22.24 -28.49
C GLY A 306 -28.71 22.78 -27.09
N ASP A 307 -29.29 23.94 -26.75
CA ASP A 307 -29.23 24.48 -25.38
C ASP A 307 -29.73 23.44 -24.35
N GLY A 308 -28.95 23.22 -23.29
CA GLY A 308 -29.17 22.17 -22.28
C GLY A 308 -28.69 20.76 -22.67
N GLU A 309 -28.32 20.50 -23.93
CA GLU A 309 -27.83 19.18 -24.35
C GLU A 309 -26.44 18.89 -23.77
N SER A 310 -26.19 17.66 -23.31
CA SER A 310 -24.93 17.27 -22.64
C SER A 310 -24.37 15.94 -23.13
N TRP A 311 -23.04 15.82 -23.10
CA TRP A 311 -22.27 14.68 -23.60
C TRP A 311 -21.05 14.38 -22.73
N LYS A 312 -20.56 13.14 -22.81
CA LYS A 312 -19.31 12.71 -22.17
C LYS A 312 -18.20 12.64 -23.21
N LEU A 313 -16.97 12.94 -22.77
CA LEU A 313 -15.76 12.79 -23.57
C LEU A 313 -15.00 11.53 -23.16
N ASP A 314 -14.92 11.26 -21.85
CA ASP A 314 -14.26 10.09 -21.27
C ASP A 314 -14.85 9.79 -19.85
N SER A 315 -14.17 8.97 -19.04
CA SER A 315 -14.59 8.64 -17.66
C SER A 315 -14.37 9.77 -16.64
N CYS A 316 -13.58 10.80 -17.01
CA CYS A 316 -13.16 11.93 -16.20
C CYS A 316 -13.71 13.29 -16.71
N LYS A 317 -14.39 13.37 -17.86
CA LYS A 317 -14.85 14.66 -18.42
C LYS A 317 -16.19 14.58 -19.14
N ALA A 318 -17.07 15.51 -18.80
CA ALA A 318 -18.34 15.76 -19.49
C ALA A 318 -18.50 17.25 -19.81
N CYS A 319 -19.38 17.55 -20.76
CA CYS A 319 -19.71 18.90 -21.19
C CYS A 319 -21.21 19.05 -21.48
N ALA A 320 -21.71 20.29 -21.45
CA ALA A 320 -23.04 20.67 -21.89
C ALA A 320 -23.01 21.96 -22.71
N CYS A 321 -24.01 22.13 -23.57
CA CYS A 321 -24.30 23.40 -24.20
C CYS A 321 -25.18 24.23 -23.26
N MET A 322 -24.77 25.48 -22.99
CA MET A 322 -25.52 26.42 -22.16
C MET A 322 -25.42 27.80 -22.79
N GLN A 323 -26.55 28.36 -23.23
CA GLN A 323 -26.66 29.67 -23.90
C GLN A 323 -25.65 29.83 -25.05
N GLY A 324 -25.52 28.78 -25.86
CA GLY A 324 -24.65 28.77 -27.04
C GLY A 324 -23.15 28.62 -26.75
N LYS A 325 -22.76 28.47 -25.48
CA LYS A 325 -21.38 28.19 -25.03
C LYS A 325 -21.24 26.74 -24.58
N VAL A 326 -20.15 26.09 -24.98
CA VAL A 326 -19.77 24.78 -24.43
C VAL A 326 -19.18 25.00 -23.04
N ARG A 327 -19.78 24.38 -22.02
CA ARG A 327 -19.30 24.40 -20.63
C ARG A 327 -18.97 22.98 -20.21
N CYS A 328 -17.86 22.75 -19.50
CA CYS A 328 -17.42 21.41 -19.13
C CYS A 328 -17.17 21.26 -17.62
N ALA A 329 -17.04 20.00 -17.19
CA ALA A 329 -16.88 19.60 -15.80
C ALA A 329 -16.01 18.33 -15.67
N MET A 330 -15.24 18.25 -14.58
CA MET A 330 -14.35 17.13 -14.26
C MET A 330 -14.46 16.76 -12.77
N PRO A 331 -14.35 15.47 -12.38
CA PRO A 331 -14.45 15.03 -11.00
C PRO A 331 -13.08 15.09 -10.32
N MET A 332 -13.04 15.53 -9.06
CA MET A 332 -11.86 15.39 -8.23
C MET A 332 -11.75 13.98 -7.65
N CYS A 333 -10.58 13.36 -7.75
CA CYS A 333 -10.33 12.05 -7.13
C CYS A 333 -9.98 12.21 -5.64
N PRO A 334 -10.41 11.27 -4.77
CA PRO A 334 -10.08 11.31 -3.35
C PRO A 334 -8.58 11.07 -3.11
N PRO A 335 -7.99 11.59 -2.02
CA PRO A 335 -6.59 11.34 -1.67
C PRO A 335 -6.27 9.85 -1.52
N LEU A 336 -5.10 9.42 -2.03
CA LEU A 336 -4.66 8.02 -2.00
C LEU A 336 -3.34 7.86 -1.27
N ASN A 337 -3.33 7.01 -0.24
CA ASN A 337 -2.13 6.68 0.53
C ASN A 337 -1.23 5.73 -0.28
N LEU A 338 -0.23 6.29 -0.99
CA LEU A 338 0.72 5.55 -1.83
C LEU A 338 2.14 5.53 -1.23
N PRO A 339 2.80 4.36 -1.07
CA PRO A 339 2.39 3.04 -1.56
C PRO A 339 1.29 2.38 -0.72
N CYS A 340 0.44 1.59 -1.39
CA CYS A 340 -0.67 0.87 -0.78
C CYS A 340 -0.29 0.07 0.50
N PRO A 341 -1.27 -0.21 1.39
CA PRO A 341 -1.07 -1.05 2.58
C PRO A 341 -0.44 -2.42 2.28
N PRO A 342 0.21 -3.07 3.28
CA PRO A 342 0.62 -4.47 3.17
C PRO A 342 -0.51 -5.37 2.66
N ASN A 343 -0.17 -6.40 1.89
CA ASN A 343 -1.11 -7.35 1.27
C ASN A 343 -2.17 -6.70 0.34
N SER A 344 -1.90 -5.51 -0.21
CA SER A 344 -2.75 -4.86 -1.21
C SER A 344 -1.94 -4.32 -2.41
N ARG A 345 -2.61 -4.11 -3.54
CA ARG A 345 -2.05 -3.61 -4.81
C ARG A 345 -2.89 -2.45 -5.36
N LEU A 346 -2.27 -1.58 -6.16
CA LEU A 346 -2.99 -0.50 -6.84
C LEU A 346 -3.70 -1.04 -8.09
N GLU A 347 -4.98 -0.74 -8.25
CA GLU A 347 -5.77 -1.06 -9.44
C GLU A 347 -6.44 0.20 -10.00
N HIS A 348 -6.52 0.28 -11.34
CA HIS A 348 -7.36 1.22 -12.06
C HIS A 348 -8.55 0.42 -12.63
N PRO A 349 -9.76 0.53 -12.07
CA PRO A 349 -10.91 -0.22 -12.56
C PRO A 349 -11.35 0.32 -13.93
N GLU A 350 -11.64 -0.57 -14.88
CA GLU A 350 -12.11 -0.19 -16.21
C GLU A 350 -13.38 0.68 -16.12
N GLY A 351 -13.44 1.74 -16.93
CA GLY A 351 -14.54 2.71 -16.93
C GLY A 351 -14.55 3.71 -15.75
N GLN A 352 -13.62 3.62 -14.78
CA GLN A 352 -13.54 4.56 -13.64
C GLN A 352 -12.38 5.55 -13.80
N CYS A 353 -12.59 6.79 -13.38
CA CYS A 353 -11.57 7.85 -13.45
C CYS A 353 -10.44 7.69 -12.41
N CYS A 354 -10.75 7.19 -11.21
CA CYS A 354 -9.85 7.21 -10.06
C CYS A 354 -9.33 5.80 -9.69
N PRO A 355 -8.01 5.62 -9.45
CA PRO A 355 -7.47 4.37 -8.95
C PRO A 355 -7.83 4.09 -7.48
N ARG A 356 -7.64 2.84 -7.05
CA ARG A 356 -7.83 2.40 -5.65
C ARG A 356 -6.88 1.26 -5.28
N CYS A 357 -6.52 1.17 -4.00
CA CYS A 357 -5.82 0.00 -3.46
C CYS A 357 -6.82 -1.15 -3.23
N VAL A 358 -6.41 -2.40 -3.53
CA VAL A 358 -7.25 -3.61 -3.43
C VAL A 358 -6.46 -4.70 -2.72
N GLU A 359 -7.04 -5.30 -1.68
CA GLU A 359 -6.40 -6.40 -0.93
C GLU A 359 -6.26 -7.68 -1.77
N SER A 360 -5.25 -8.50 -1.45
CA SER A 360 -4.93 -9.76 -2.13
C SER A 360 -5.17 -10.98 -1.25
N ASP A 361 -5.46 -12.13 -1.87
CA ASP A 361 -5.67 -13.40 -1.15
C ASP A 361 -4.53 -13.72 -0.16
N GLY A 362 -4.89 -14.11 1.07
CA GLY A 362 -3.93 -14.62 2.05
C GLY A 362 -3.42 -16.01 1.65
N VAL A 363 -2.15 -16.31 1.94
CA VAL A 363 -1.51 -17.59 1.55
C VAL A 363 -0.71 -18.21 2.69
N CYS A 364 -1.10 -19.43 3.06
CA CYS A 364 -0.41 -20.31 4.01
C CYS A 364 0.31 -21.44 3.25
N THR A 365 1.51 -21.85 3.68
CA THR A 365 2.27 -22.96 3.07
C THR A 365 2.75 -23.98 4.10
N VAL A 366 2.84 -25.26 3.70
CA VAL A 366 3.44 -26.36 4.46
C VAL A 366 4.42 -27.13 3.57
N PHE A 367 5.60 -27.49 4.09
CA PHE A 367 6.62 -28.25 3.34
C PHE A 367 7.64 -28.93 4.26
N GLY A 368 8.41 -29.90 3.74
CA GLY A 368 9.47 -30.56 4.52
C GLY A 368 8.93 -31.33 5.73
N ASP A 369 9.69 -31.28 6.82
CA ASP A 369 9.46 -32.05 8.04
C ASP A 369 8.79 -31.26 9.19
N PRO A 370 7.45 -31.18 9.12
CA PRO A 370 6.77 -30.14 8.38
C PRO A 370 7.03 -28.76 8.97
N HIS A 371 7.53 -27.88 8.11
CA HIS A 371 7.59 -26.44 8.28
C HIS A 371 6.29 -25.80 7.79
N TYR A 372 5.88 -24.72 8.45
CA TYR A 372 4.66 -23.98 8.19
C TYR A 372 4.99 -22.50 8.06
N ARG A 373 4.31 -21.82 7.12
CA ARG A 373 4.19 -20.36 7.07
C ARG A 373 2.70 -20.04 7.14
N THR A 374 2.26 -19.29 8.15
CA THR A 374 0.85 -18.92 8.34
C THR A 374 0.37 -17.95 7.26
N PHE A 375 -0.95 -17.68 7.21
CA PHE A 375 -1.53 -16.69 6.31
C PHE A 375 -0.90 -15.30 6.47
N ASP A 376 -0.54 -14.95 7.70
CA ASP A 376 0.03 -13.63 8.04
C ASP A 376 1.56 -13.62 8.00
N GLY A 377 2.21 -14.79 7.89
CA GLY A 377 3.61 -14.94 7.51
C GLY A 377 4.51 -15.62 8.55
N LYS A 378 4.03 -15.89 9.76
CA LYS A 378 4.80 -16.54 10.83
C LYS A 378 5.34 -17.90 10.39
N PHE A 379 6.66 -18.08 10.50
CA PHE A 379 7.35 -19.30 10.10
C PHE A 379 7.67 -20.17 11.32
N TYR A 380 7.33 -21.47 11.30
CA TYR A 380 7.63 -22.39 12.39
C TYR A 380 7.69 -23.88 11.96
N SER A 381 8.26 -24.74 12.81
CA SER A 381 8.35 -26.20 12.59
C SER A 381 7.48 -26.97 13.59
N PHE A 382 6.62 -27.90 13.14
CA PHE A 382 5.81 -28.73 14.03
C PHE A 382 5.68 -30.18 13.52
N LYS A 383 6.45 -31.09 14.14
CA LYS A 383 6.63 -32.49 13.70
C LYS A 383 5.50 -33.44 14.14
N GLY A 384 4.27 -32.95 14.12
CA GLY A 384 3.09 -33.74 14.42
C GLY A 384 2.85 -34.84 13.38
N SER A 385 2.82 -36.10 13.82
CA SER A 385 2.66 -37.30 12.99
C SER A 385 1.25 -37.91 13.14
N CYS A 386 0.23 -37.07 12.90
CA CYS A 386 -1.19 -37.36 13.07
C CYS A 386 -2.02 -36.58 12.02
N LYS A 387 -3.35 -36.55 12.21
CA LYS A 387 -4.28 -35.68 11.49
C LYS A 387 -4.51 -34.37 12.25
N TYR A 388 -4.39 -33.24 11.57
CA TYR A 388 -4.52 -31.89 12.14
C TYR A 388 -5.45 -30.99 11.31
N GLN A 389 -5.98 -29.96 11.96
CA GLN A 389 -6.72 -28.86 11.32
C GLN A 389 -5.70 -27.87 10.76
N LEU A 390 -5.57 -27.79 9.44
CA LEU A 390 -4.64 -26.85 8.80
C LEU A 390 -5.25 -25.45 8.74
N ALA A 391 -6.44 -25.34 8.15
CA ALA A 391 -7.25 -24.12 8.13
C ALA A 391 -8.74 -24.48 8.16
N SER A 392 -9.59 -23.60 8.67
CA SER A 392 -11.05 -23.66 8.59
C SER A 392 -11.63 -22.26 8.70
N ASP A 393 -12.79 -22.02 8.10
CA ASP A 393 -13.69 -20.95 8.52
C ASP A 393 -14.29 -21.31 9.88
N CYS A 394 -13.81 -20.65 10.93
CA CYS A 394 -14.17 -20.97 12.31
C CYS A 394 -15.33 -20.11 12.84
N SER A 395 -15.77 -19.10 12.07
CA SER A 395 -16.99 -18.32 12.33
C SER A 395 -18.20 -18.84 11.55
N GLY A 396 -18.06 -19.10 10.25
CA GLY A 396 -19.16 -19.50 9.35
C GLY A 396 -19.16 -20.96 8.91
N HIS A 397 -18.13 -21.73 9.29
CA HIS A 397 -17.99 -23.17 9.02
C HIS A 397 -18.10 -23.60 7.55
N THR A 398 -17.93 -22.67 6.61
CA THR A 398 -18.08 -22.92 5.15
C THR A 398 -17.09 -23.94 4.60
N PHE A 399 -15.87 -24.00 5.16
CA PHE A 399 -14.85 -24.97 4.74
C PHE A 399 -13.94 -25.48 5.87
N SER A 400 -13.27 -26.60 5.58
CA SER A 400 -12.14 -27.11 6.37
C SER A 400 -11.08 -27.76 5.49
N VAL A 401 -9.81 -27.41 5.69
CA VAL A 401 -8.63 -28.11 5.16
C VAL A 401 -7.94 -28.83 6.32
N ARG A 402 -7.75 -30.14 6.18
CA ARG A 402 -7.12 -31.00 7.19
C ARG A 402 -5.96 -31.77 6.58
N VAL A 403 -4.82 -31.72 7.24
CA VAL A 403 -3.59 -32.41 6.82
C VAL A 403 -3.40 -33.68 7.64
N THR A 404 -2.89 -34.75 7.03
CA THR A 404 -2.45 -35.96 7.73
C THR A 404 -0.97 -36.19 7.43
N ASN A 405 -0.16 -36.20 8.48
CA ASN A 405 1.29 -36.39 8.39
C ASN A 405 1.68 -37.80 8.84
N ASP A 406 2.72 -38.37 8.24
CA ASP A 406 3.19 -39.73 8.50
C ASP A 406 4.70 -39.73 8.81
N ALA A 407 5.08 -40.42 9.89
CA ALA A 407 6.46 -40.51 10.36
C ALA A 407 7.37 -41.40 9.49
N ARG A 408 6.82 -42.22 8.58
CA ARG A 408 7.60 -43.06 7.63
C ARG A 408 8.72 -43.89 8.29
N SER A 409 8.46 -44.43 9.48
CA SER A 409 9.44 -45.20 10.28
C SER A 409 10.68 -44.42 10.77
N THR A 410 10.70 -43.09 10.66
CA THR A 410 11.74 -42.22 11.25
C THR A 410 11.49 -41.98 12.75
N ARG A 411 12.48 -41.39 13.46
CA ARG A 411 12.40 -41.23 14.92
C ARG A 411 11.78 -39.90 15.32
N PHE A 412 12.05 -38.82 14.59
CA PHE A 412 11.50 -37.49 14.89
C PHE A 412 10.80 -36.80 13.71
N SER A 413 10.96 -37.27 12.47
CA SER A 413 10.38 -36.65 11.27
C SER A 413 8.93 -37.06 10.95
N ALA A 414 8.20 -36.22 10.19
CA ALA A 414 6.90 -36.54 9.60
C ALA A 414 6.57 -35.70 8.35
N TRP A 415 6.13 -36.34 7.25
CA TRP A 415 5.77 -35.68 5.99
C TRP A 415 4.26 -35.69 5.74
N THR A 416 3.74 -34.65 5.07
CA THR A 416 2.34 -34.58 4.60
C THR A 416 2.02 -35.72 3.64
N LYS A 417 1.08 -36.60 4.01
CA LYS A 417 0.69 -37.81 3.25
C LYS A 417 -0.64 -37.66 2.51
N THR A 418 -1.60 -36.97 3.11
CA THR A 418 -2.91 -36.66 2.52
C THR A 418 -3.47 -35.33 3.01
N ILE A 419 -4.16 -34.61 2.13
CA ILE A 419 -4.90 -33.39 2.42
C ILE A 419 -6.39 -33.66 2.18
N ALA A 420 -7.24 -33.39 3.15
CA ALA A 420 -8.68 -33.52 3.06
C ALA A 420 -9.32 -32.13 3.10
N ILE A 421 -9.91 -31.72 1.98
CA ILE A 421 -10.64 -30.47 1.79
C ILE A 421 -12.14 -30.79 1.87
N LYS A 422 -12.90 -30.06 2.69
CA LYS A 422 -14.36 -30.13 2.77
C LYS A 422 -14.95 -28.74 2.52
N VAL A 423 -15.92 -28.63 1.63
CA VAL A 423 -16.75 -27.43 1.38
C VAL A 423 -18.21 -27.87 1.30
N GLY A 424 -19.00 -27.61 2.35
CA GLY A 424 -20.35 -28.18 2.46
C GLY A 424 -20.34 -29.72 2.44
N ASP A 425 -21.08 -30.32 1.51
CA ASP A 425 -21.09 -31.76 1.20
C ASP A 425 -19.82 -32.27 0.48
N LEU A 426 -19.18 -31.40 -0.31
CA LEU A 426 -18.07 -31.75 -1.21
C LEU A 426 -16.82 -32.13 -0.40
N LYS A 427 -16.20 -33.26 -0.76
CA LYS A 427 -15.01 -33.83 -0.11
C LYS A 427 -13.93 -34.14 -1.14
N VAL A 428 -12.90 -33.32 -1.23
CA VAL A 428 -11.72 -33.56 -2.08
C VAL A 428 -10.58 -34.09 -1.21
N ASN A 429 -9.96 -35.19 -1.61
CA ASN A 429 -8.81 -35.76 -0.91
C ASN A 429 -7.63 -35.85 -1.88
N LEU A 430 -6.58 -35.09 -1.58
CA LEU A 430 -5.29 -35.14 -2.27
C LEU A 430 -4.35 -36.07 -1.50
N GLY A 431 -3.43 -36.73 -2.19
CA GLY A 431 -2.40 -37.55 -1.56
C GLY A 431 -1.12 -37.64 -2.39
N GLN A 432 -0.10 -38.24 -1.78
CA GLN A 432 1.17 -38.49 -2.45
C GLN A 432 0.98 -39.34 -3.73
N LYS A 433 1.91 -39.16 -4.69
CA LYS A 433 1.80 -39.67 -6.08
C LYS A 433 0.63 -39.07 -6.88
N MET A 434 0.43 -37.75 -6.75
CA MET A 434 -0.59 -36.96 -7.50
C MET A 434 -2.02 -37.54 -7.46
N ARG A 435 -2.36 -38.28 -6.40
CA ARG A 435 -3.62 -39.03 -6.31
C ARG A 435 -4.74 -38.13 -5.80
N VAL A 436 -5.76 -37.91 -6.63
CA VAL A 436 -6.99 -37.18 -6.27
C VAL A 436 -8.15 -38.16 -6.06
N LYS A 437 -8.97 -37.88 -5.04
CA LYS A 437 -10.32 -38.44 -4.91
C LYS A 437 -11.34 -37.33 -4.67
N VAL A 438 -12.47 -37.38 -5.37
CA VAL A 438 -13.62 -36.49 -5.15
C VAL A 438 -14.80 -37.34 -4.68
N ASN A 439 -15.40 -36.96 -3.55
CA ASN A 439 -16.50 -37.68 -2.90
C ASN A 439 -16.24 -39.20 -2.74
N GLY A 440 -14.99 -39.56 -2.46
CA GLY A 440 -14.52 -40.94 -2.25
C GLY A 440 -14.04 -41.68 -3.51
N LYS A 441 -14.56 -41.33 -4.70
CA LYS A 441 -14.15 -41.90 -6.00
C LYS A 441 -12.78 -41.35 -6.43
N LYS A 442 -11.90 -42.17 -7.03
CA LYS A 442 -10.69 -41.69 -7.71
C LYS A 442 -11.12 -40.90 -8.95
N VAL A 443 -10.45 -39.79 -9.24
CA VAL A 443 -10.62 -39.03 -10.49
C VAL A 443 -9.27 -38.86 -11.17
N GLU A 444 -9.30 -38.51 -12.45
CA GLU A 444 -8.13 -38.12 -13.23
C GLU A 444 -8.07 -36.59 -13.34
N ILE A 445 -7.09 -36.01 -14.04
CA ILE A 445 -6.86 -34.55 -14.05
C ILE A 445 -6.62 -34.12 -15.51
N PRO A 446 -7.31 -33.09 -16.03
CA PRO A 446 -8.22 -32.17 -15.33
C PRO A 446 -9.56 -32.81 -14.92
N TYR A 447 -10.16 -32.29 -13.83
CA TYR A 447 -11.50 -32.69 -13.36
C TYR A 447 -12.28 -31.45 -12.89
N ARG A 448 -13.46 -31.24 -13.48
CA ARG A 448 -14.31 -30.08 -13.19
C ARG A 448 -15.72 -30.50 -12.83
N MET A 449 -16.28 -29.89 -11.79
CA MET A 449 -17.68 -29.98 -11.39
C MET A 449 -18.29 -28.59 -11.52
N ALA A 450 -19.23 -28.42 -12.46
CA ALA A 450 -19.79 -27.13 -12.84
C ALA A 450 -20.18 -26.27 -11.62
N ASN A 451 -19.70 -25.03 -11.60
CA ASN A 451 -19.93 -24.02 -10.56
C ASN A 451 -19.62 -24.45 -9.10
N ARG A 452 -18.82 -25.52 -8.91
CA ARG A 452 -18.45 -26.04 -7.58
C ARG A 452 -16.96 -26.30 -7.38
N LEU A 453 -16.31 -26.93 -8.35
CA LEU A 453 -14.94 -27.43 -8.21
C LEU A 453 -14.21 -27.41 -9.56
N ASP A 454 -12.95 -26.99 -9.55
CA ASP A 454 -12.04 -27.15 -10.68
C ASP A 454 -10.69 -27.69 -10.18
N VAL A 455 -10.23 -28.80 -10.75
CA VAL A 455 -8.99 -29.49 -10.37
C VAL A 455 -8.11 -29.62 -11.61
N ASN A 456 -7.06 -28.82 -11.66
CA ASN A 456 -6.19 -28.70 -12.83
C ASN A 456 -4.73 -29.05 -12.49
N ARG A 457 -3.99 -29.44 -13.54
CA ARG A 457 -2.54 -29.64 -13.48
C ARG A 457 -1.84 -28.30 -13.70
N THR A 458 -0.87 -27.98 -12.84
CA THR A 458 0.12 -26.93 -13.08
C THR A 458 1.44 -27.56 -13.55
N THR A 459 2.44 -26.73 -13.83
CA THR A 459 3.79 -27.15 -14.26
C THR A 459 4.39 -28.25 -13.37
N ASP A 460 4.20 -28.15 -12.05
CA ASP A 460 4.83 -29.02 -11.04
C ASP A 460 3.87 -29.56 -9.96
N SER A 461 2.61 -29.12 -9.94
CA SER A 461 1.63 -29.42 -8.90
C SER A 461 0.22 -29.69 -9.45
N ILE A 462 -0.71 -30.04 -8.56
CA ILE A 462 -2.16 -30.00 -8.78
C ILE A 462 -2.69 -28.74 -8.09
N ILE A 463 -3.57 -27.98 -8.76
CA ILE A 463 -4.36 -26.91 -8.14
C ILE A 463 -5.82 -27.35 -8.03
N VAL A 464 -6.40 -27.18 -6.84
CA VAL A 464 -7.83 -27.31 -6.55
C VAL A 464 -8.38 -25.92 -6.32
N SER A 465 -9.36 -25.49 -7.11
CA SER A 465 -10.09 -24.23 -6.94
C SER A 465 -11.55 -24.52 -6.59
N THR A 466 -12.09 -23.81 -5.61
CA THR A 466 -13.49 -23.98 -5.15
C THR A 466 -14.33 -22.74 -5.43
N GLN A 467 -15.64 -22.90 -5.49
CA GLN A 467 -16.59 -21.81 -5.76
C GLN A 467 -16.63 -20.71 -4.69
N ILE A 468 -16.13 -21.01 -3.48
CA ILE A 468 -15.96 -20.05 -2.37
C ILE A 468 -14.58 -19.35 -2.40
N GLY A 469 -13.85 -19.44 -3.52
CA GLY A 469 -12.54 -18.79 -3.73
C GLY A 469 -11.35 -19.44 -3.02
N ILE A 470 -11.56 -20.37 -2.08
CA ILE A 470 -10.50 -21.16 -1.46
C ILE A 470 -9.78 -22.00 -2.53
N LYS A 471 -8.45 -21.88 -2.59
CA LYS A 471 -7.58 -22.62 -3.51
C LYS A 471 -6.57 -23.46 -2.72
N VAL A 472 -6.21 -24.63 -3.21
CA VAL A 472 -5.20 -25.51 -2.62
C VAL A 472 -4.25 -26.05 -3.70
N LEU A 473 -2.95 -25.80 -3.55
CA LEU A 473 -1.89 -26.33 -4.42
C LEU A 473 -1.19 -27.51 -3.73
N TRP A 474 -0.86 -28.57 -4.47
CA TRP A 474 -0.20 -29.77 -3.93
C TRP A 474 0.77 -30.39 -4.94
N ASP A 475 2.05 -30.56 -4.55
CA ASP A 475 3.12 -31.07 -5.43
C ASP A 475 3.19 -32.60 -5.55
N GLY A 476 2.32 -33.34 -4.85
CA GLY A 476 2.31 -34.81 -4.83
C GLY A 476 3.37 -35.46 -3.94
N ILE A 477 4.15 -34.67 -3.19
CA ILE A 477 5.30 -35.09 -2.37
C ILE A 477 5.14 -34.57 -0.94
N SER A 478 5.21 -33.24 -0.75
CA SER A 478 5.13 -32.57 0.55
C SER A 478 4.78 -31.07 0.51
N PHE A 479 5.06 -30.34 -0.57
CA PHE A 479 4.69 -28.91 -0.68
C PHE A 479 3.18 -28.74 -0.88
N LEU A 480 2.59 -28.00 0.05
CA LEU A 480 1.17 -27.68 0.13
C LEU A 480 0.99 -26.16 0.30
N GLU A 481 0.15 -25.56 -0.53
CA GLU A 481 -0.26 -24.16 -0.39
C GLU A 481 -1.78 -24.08 -0.20
N VAL A 482 -2.25 -23.22 0.70
CA VAL A 482 -3.66 -22.90 0.89
C VAL A 482 -3.82 -21.40 0.74
N SER A 483 -4.67 -20.98 -0.20
CA SER A 483 -4.98 -19.58 -0.46
C SER A 483 -6.45 -19.29 -0.14
N ALA A 484 -6.70 -18.16 0.54
CA ALA A 484 -8.01 -17.76 1.03
C ALA A 484 -8.32 -16.29 0.69
N PRO A 485 -9.52 -15.98 0.14
CA PRO A 485 -9.94 -14.60 -0.10
C PRO A 485 -10.03 -13.77 1.18
N THR A 486 -9.83 -12.46 1.05
CA THR A 486 -9.84 -11.47 2.15
C THR A 486 -11.16 -11.40 2.91
N SER A 487 -12.27 -11.88 2.32
CA SER A 487 -13.56 -12.08 3.00
C SER A 487 -13.52 -13.09 4.17
N TYR A 488 -12.42 -13.81 4.34
CA TYR A 488 -12.15 -14.71 5.46
C TYR A 488 -11.21 -14.12 6.53
N ARG A 489 -10.79 -12.86 6.39
CA ARG A 489 -9.91 -12.19 7.35
C ARG A 489 -10.49 -12.21 8.76
N GLY A 490 -9.69 -12.60 9.75
CA GLY A 490 -10.08 -12.74 11.16
C GLY A 490 -11.06 -13.89 11.46
N ARG A 491 -11.49 -14.66 10.46
CA ARG A 491 -12.46 -15.77 10.61
C ARG A 491 -11.81 -17.15 10.57
N LEU A 492 -10.53 -17.24 10.21
CA LEU A 492 -9.87 -18.53 10.05
C LEU A 492 -9.36 -19.06 11.40
N CYS A 493 -9.17 -20.37 11.49
CA CYS A 493 -8.38 -20.97 12.56
C CYS A 493 -7.75 -22.32 12.15
N GLY A 494 -6.60 -22.64 12.75
CA GLY A 494 -5.83 -23.86 12.51
C GLY A 494 -4.33 -23.65 12.66
N LEU A 495 -3.54 -24.58 12.13
CA LEU A 495 -2.08 -24.44 12.00
C LEU A 495 -1.67 -23.24 11.12
N CYS A 496 -2.52 -22.84 10.16
CA CYS A 496 -2.28 -21.67 9.30
C CYS A 496 -2.52 -20.31 9.97
N GLY A 497 -2.87 -20.25 11.26
CA GLY A 497 -3.17 -18.99 11.93
C GLY A 497 -4.64 -18.58 11.86
N ASN A 498 -4.92 -17.29 12.12
CA ASN A 498 -6.27 -16.71 12.08
C ASN A 498 -6.55 -15.78 10.87
N PHE A 499 -5.49 -15.39 10.13
CA PHE A 499 -5.54 -14.48 8.99
C PHE A 499 -6.10 -13.09 9.35
N ASN A 500 -5.53 -12.41 10.35
CA ASN A 500 -5.89 -11.02 10.70
C ASN A 500 -4.80 -9.98 10.29
N SER A 501 -3.62 -10.46 9.92
CA SER A 501 -2.35 -9.73 9.68
C SER A 501 -1.57 -9.33 10.93
N LEU A 502 -1.66 -10.13 12.01
CA LEU A 502 -0.84 -10.01 13.23
C LEU A 502 -0.10 -11.34 13.53
N PRO A 503 1.07 -11.59 12.91
CA PRO A 503 1.87 -12.82 13.13
C PRO A 503 2.26 -13.10 14.59
N LYS A 504 2.13 -12.12 15.48
CA LYS A 504 2.34 -12.28 16.93
C LYS A 504 1.28 -13.21 17.56
N ASP A 505 0.00 -13.15 17.14
CA ASP A 505 -1.12 -13.90 17.77
C ASP A 505 -1.46 -15.27 17.13
N ASP A 506 -0.88 -15.58 15.97
CA ASP A 506 -1.06 -16.80 15.16
C ASP A 506 -0.98 -18.14 15.93
N PHE A 507 -0.32 -18.16 17.10
CA PHE A 507 -0.23 -19.32 17.99
C PHE A 507 -1.43 -19.45 18.95
N THR A 508 -2.55 -18.84 18.60
CA THR A 508 -3.84 -19.00 19.28
C THR A 508 -4.37 -20.43 19.09
N ASN A 509 -4.54 -21.15 20.20
CA ASN A 509 -5.01 -22.53 20.18
C ASN A 509 -6.53 -22.64 19.98
N ARG A 510 -7.03 -23.88 19.82
CA ARG A 510 -8.46 -24.20 19.63
C ARG A 510 -9.42 -23.62 20.69
N ARG A 511 -8.93 -23.19 21.87
CA ARG A 511 -9.71 -22.57 22.95
C ARG A 511 -9.57 -21.03 23.00
N GLY A 512 -8.99 -20.39 21.99
CA GLY A 512 -8.77 -18.94 21.97
C GLY A 512 -7.60 -18.45 22.84
N LYS A 513 -6.81 -19.35 23.44
CA LYS A 513 -5.62 -18.95 24.23
C LYS A 513 -4.36 -18.92 23.35
N LEU A 514 -3.69 -17.77 23.33
CA LEU A 514 -2.35 -17.61 22.77
C LEU A 514 -1.31 -18.48 23.49
N LEU A 515 -0.39 -19.06 22.72
CA LEU A 515 0.76 -19.84 23.18
C LEU A 515 2.05 -19.28 22.55
N GLN A 516 3.21 -19.58 23.15
CA GLN A 516 4.52 -19.17 22.62
C GLN A 516 5.26 -20.32 21.92
N ASP A 517 5.14 -21.56 22.44
CA ASP A 517 5.81 -22.74 21.87
C ASP A 517 4.98 -23.38 20.74
N PRO A 518 5.58 -23.67 19.56
CA PRO A 518 4.88 -24.29 18.43
C PRO A 518 4.41 -25.74 18.68
N GLN A 519 5.01 -26.49 19.62
CA GLN A 519 4.64 -27.88 19.89
C GLN A 519 3.28 -28.03 20.60
N PRO A 520 2.99 -27.37 21.74
CA PRO A 520 1.66 -27.40 22.35
C PRO A 520 0.61 -26.68 21.48
N PHE A 521 1.00 -25.65 20.72
CA PHE A 521 0.13 -25.02 19.71
C PHE A 521 -0.31 -26.03 18.65
N GLY A 522 0.64 -26.67 17.95
CA GLY A 522 0.31 -27.63 16.90
C GLY A 522 -0.44 -28.85 17.43
N GLN A 523 -0.10 -29.31 18.64
CA GLN A 523 -0.80 -30.42 19.31
C GLN A 523 -2.26 -30.07 19.70
N SER A 524 -2.61 -28.79 19.89
CA SER A 524 -3.99 -28.36 20.13
C SER A 524 -4.91 -28.49 18.90
N TRP A 525 -4.32 -28.47 17.70
CA TRP A 525 -5.03 -28.57 16.42
C TRP A 525 -5.24 -30.00 15.92
N LEU A 526 -4.94 -31.01 16.76
CA LEU A 526 -5.25 -32.41 16.49
C LEU A 526 -6.72 -32.62 16.10
N VAL A 527 -6.98 -33.59 15.23
CA VAL A 527 -8.33 -34.03 14.83
C VAL A 527 -8.45 -35.55 14.99
N GLY A 528 -9.24 -35.99 15.97
CA GLY A 528 -9.43 -37.40 16.32
C GLY A 528 -8.79 -37.79 17.65
N ALA A 529 -8.86 -39.08 18.00
CA ALA A 529 -8.36 -39.58 19.28
C ALA A 529 -6.82 -39.66 19.31
N LYS A 530 -6.20 -39.16 20.39
CA LYS A 530 -4.74 -39.19 20.59
C LYS A 530 -4.15 -40.62 20.54
N ARG A 531 -4.93 -41.65 20.90
CA ARG A 531 -4.53 -43.07 20.81
C ARG A 531 -4.32 -43.57 19.37
N SER A 532 -4.85 -42.90 18.35
CA SER A 532 -4.64 -43.23 16.93
C SER A 532 -3.32 -42.67 16.36
N CYS A 533 -2.58 -41.86 17.12
CA CYS A 533 -1.27 -41.33 16.75
C CYS A 533 -0.15 -42.34 17.04
N VAL A 534 0.08 -43.30 16.14
CA VAL A 534 1.19 -44.26 16.29
C VAL A 534 2.48 -43.64 15.76
N ARG A 535 3.33 -43.13 16.67
CA ARG A 535 4.78 -43.08 16.41
C ARG A 535 5.38 -44.45 16.73
N PRO A 536 6.29 -44.99 15.90
CA PRO A 536 7.10 -46.13 16.28
C PRO A 536 7.86 -45.84 17.57
N LYS A 537 7.94 -46.82 18.48
CA LYS A 537 8.92 -46.75 19.58
C LYS A 537 10.33 -46.78 18.97
N PRO A 538 11.30 -46.00 19.48
CA PRO A 538 12.66 -46.03 18.97
C PRO A 538 13.28 -47.42 19.16
N SER A 539 13.69 -48.05 18.07
CA SER A 539 14.52 -49.27 18.11
C SER A 539 15.85 -48.94 18.77
N VAL A 540 16.18 -49.64 19.86
CA VAL A 540 17.35 -49.32 20.70
C VAL A 540 18.63 -49.80 20.03
N SER A 541 19.46 -48.84 19.59
CA SER A 541 20.90 -49.01 19.37
C SER A 541 21.58 -47.66 19.70
N PRO A 542 22.34 -47.55 20.82
CA PRO A 542 22.87 -46.25 21.25
C PRO A 542 23.91 -45.63 20.29
N ASP A 543 24.74 -46.45 19.64
CA ASP A 543 26.01 -46.02 19.02
C ASP A 543 25.90 -45.18 17.74
N ARG A 544 24.71 -45.04 17.15
CA ARG A 544 24.48 -44.16 15.99
C ARG A 544 23.26 -43.27 16.14
N ALA A 545 23.27 -42.47 17.20
CA ALA A 545 22.77 -41.11 17.07
C ALA A 545 23.53 -40.42 15.91
N LYS A 546 22.88 -40.31 14.72
CA LYS A 546 23.32 -39.43 13.62
C LYS A 546 23.24 -37.98 14.10
N ARG A 547 24.21 -37.54 14.91
CA ARG A 547 24.44 -36.13 15.25
C ARG A 547 24.52 -35.38 13.93
N CYS A 548 23.59 -34.44 13.68
CA CYS A 548 23.48 -33.72 12.41
C CYS A 548 24.85 -33.14 12.01
N ARG A 549 25.55 -33.81 11.07
CA ARG A 549 26.95 -33.53 10.73
C ARG A 549 27.20 -33.81 9.26
N GLY A 550 27.12 -32.75 8.46
CA GLY A 550 27.59 -32.75 7.10
C GLY A 550 28.06 -31.38 6.64
N ARG A 551 29.36 -31.30 6.31
CA ARG A 551 29.81 -30.45 5.18
C ARG A 551 28.99 -30.77 3.92
N LYS A 552 28.56 -32.04 3.76
CA LYS A 552 27.63 -32.50 2.72
C LYS A 552 26.30 -31.75 2.78
N ASP A 553 25.62 -31.74 3.93
CA ASP A 553 24.27 -31.17 4.08
C ASP A 553 24.29 -29.66 3.88
N HIS A 554 25.27 -28.98 4.49
CA HIS A 554 25.54 -27.56 4.26
C HIS A 554 25.82 -27.26 2.78
N ARG A 555 26.65 -28.06 2.10
CA ARG A 555 26.92 -27.92 0.66
C ARG A 555 25.67 -28.16 -0.21
N LEU A 556 24.78 -29.07 0.19
CA LEU A 556 23.53 -29.33 -0.52
C LEU A 556 22.54 -28.17 -0.35
N CYS A 557 22.33 -27.71 0.88
CA CYS A 557 21.42 -26.61 1.22
C CYS A 557 21.92 -25.22 0.79
N ASN A 558 23.24 -24.97 0.80
CA ASN A 558 23.81 -23.68 0.36
C ASN A 558 23.52 -23.36 -1.12
N ARG A 559 23.10 -24.33 -1.94
CA ARG A 559 22.61 -24.05 -3.30
C ARG A 559 21.35 -23.19 -3.31
N LEU A 560 20.58 -23.15 -2.23
CA LEU A 560 19.49 -22.19 -2.04
C LEU A 560 19.99 -20.75 -1.96
N ARG A 561 21.22 -20.54 -1.46
CA ARG A 561 21.91 -19.24 -1.32
C ARG A 561 22.91 -19.00 -2.47
N SER A 562 22.70 -19.64 -3.62
CA SER A 562 23.57 -19.53 -4.80
C SER A 562 22.87 -18.79 -5.95
N GLN A 563 23.65 -18.38 -6.96
CA GLN A 563 23.19 -17.57 -8.10
C GLN A 563 21.98 -18.11 -8.88
N ILE A 564 21.62 -19.39 -8.70
CA ILE A 564 20.37 -20.00 -9.17
C ILE A 564 19.13 -19.22 -8.69
N PHE A 565 19.22 -18.52 -7.56
CA PHE A 565 18.12 -17.85 -6.87
C PHE A 565 18.28 -16.32 -6.70
N ASP A 566 19.30 -15.69 -7.30
CA ASP A 566 19.62 -14.26 -7.09
C ASP A 566 18.49 -13.28 -7.44
N ALA A 567 17.69 -13.60 -8.46
CA ALA A 567 16.51 -12.82 -8.80
C ALA A 567 15.51 -12.72 -7.63
N CYS A 568 15.46 -13.76 -6.80
CA CYS A 568 14.59 -13.85 -5.62
C CYS A 568 15.28 -13.41 -4.32
N HIS A 569 16.60 -13.60 -4.15
CA HIS A 569 17.34 -13.09 -2.98
C HIS A 569 17.12 -11.59 -2.75
N LYS A 570 16.91 -10.81 -3.83
CA LYS A 570 16.60 -9.37 -3.77
C LYS A 570 15.23 -9.03 -3.13
N LYS A 571 14.35 -10.02 -2.98
CA LYS A 571 12.93 -9.85 -2.59
C LYS A 571 12.46 -10.81 -1.47
N VAL A 572 13.15 -11.93 -1.25
CA VAL A 572 12.85 -12.95 -0.23
C VAL A 572 14.15 -13.45 0.39
N ASN A 573 14.30 -13.33 1.70
CA ASN A 573 15.45 -13.83 2.44
C ASN A 573 15.41 -15.38 2.50
N PRO A 574 16.43 -16.10 1.98
CA PRO A 574 16.45 -17.57 2.00
C PRO A 574 16.74 -18.17 3.38
N THR A 575 16.99 -17.36 4.42
CA THR A 575 17.51 -17.83 5.73
C THR A 575 16.58 -18.84 6.43
N MET A 576 15.27 -18.58 6.53
CA MET A 576 14.34 -19.53 7.18
C MET A 576 14.17 -20.82 6.37
N TYR A 577 14.15 -20.72 5.04
CA TYR A 577 14.14 -21.88 4.13
C TYR A 577 15.45 -22.68 4.17
N TYR A 578 16.59 -22.04 4.43
CA TYR A 578 17.88 -22.69 4.63
C TYR A 578 17.98 -23.38 6.01
N LYS A 579 17.48 -22.73 7.08
CA LYS A 579 17.33 -23.34 8.41
C LYS A 579 16.45 -24.60 8.33
N ALA A 580 15.32 -24.52 7.61
CA ALA A 580 14.45 -25.65 7.29
C ALA A 580 15.19 -26.77 6.55
N CYS A 581 15.89 -26.45 5.46
CA CYS A 581 16.68 -27.41 4.69
C CYS A 581 17.69 -28.20 5.53
N LEU A 582 18.38 -27.55 6.48
CA LEU A 582 19.29 -28.25 7.40
C LEU A 582 18.56 -29.18 8.37
N GLN A 583 17.33 -28.84 8.78
CA GLN A 583 16.47 -29.69 9.62
C GLN A 583 15.91 -30.88 8.83
N ASP A 584 15.40 -30.67 7.62
CA ASP A 584 14.95 -31.69 6.67
C ASP A 584 16.06 -32.71 6.36
N MET A 585 17.30 -32.22 6.15
CA MET A 585 18.43 -33.07 5.74
C MET A 585 18.96 -34.00 6.84
N CYS A 586 18.75 -33.71 8.13
CA CYS A 586 19.35 -34.51 9.22
C CYS A 586 18.76 -35.93 9.34
N GLU A 587 17.45 -36.09 9.09
CA GLU A 587 16.76 -37.39 9.07
C GLU A 587 16.31 -37.82 7.65
N CYS A 588 16.87 -37.20 6.60
CA CYS A 588 16.45 -37.42 5.23
C CYS A 588 16.67 -38.87 4.73
N PRO A 589 15.61 -39.59 4.30
CA PRO A 589 15.70 -40.99 3.87
C PRO A 589 16.20 -41.18 2.42
N THR A 590 16.22 -40.12 1.60
CA THR A 590 16.44 -40.20 0.13
C THR A 590 17.54 -39.27 -0.39
N GLU A 591 18.35 -38.70 0.51
CA GLU A 591 19.36 -37.64 0.28
C GLU A 591 18.89 -36.34 -0.39
N ASN A 592 17.64 -36.25 -0.85
CA ASN A 592 17.14 -35.14 -1.68
C ASN A 592 16.11 -34.22 -1.00
N CYS A 593 15.95 -34.31 0.32
CA CYS A 593 14.94 -33.56 1.08
C CYS A 593 15.17 -32.03 1.03
N TYR A 594 16.39 -31.57 0.73
CA TYR A 594 16.66 -30.16 0.41
C TYR A 594 15.75 -29.60 -0.71
N CYS A 595 15.24 -30.43 -1.61
CA CYS A 595 14.32 -30.02 -2.68
C CYS A 595 12.96 -29.54 -2.17
N GLU A 596 12.56 -29.92 -0.96
CA GLU A 596 11.28 -29.54 -0.36
C GLU A 596 11.30 -28.06 0.02
N SER A 597 12.32 -27.63 0.78
CA SER A 597 12.56 -26.23 1.14
C SER A 597 12.93 -25.36 -0.08
N PHE A 598 13.59 -25.91 -1.11
CA PHE A 598 13.86 -25.19 -2.37
C PHE A 598 12.58 -24.97 -3.18
N THR A 599 11.67 -25.96 -3.20
CA THR A 599 10.36 -25.83 -3.84
C THR A 599 9.53 -24.74 -3.16
N ALA A 600 9.46 -24.75 -1.83
CA ALA A 600 8.75 -23.73 -1.07
C ALA A 600 9.27 -22.31 -1.32
N TYR A 601 10.59 -22.12 -1.31
CA TYR A 601 11.20 -20.83 -1.65
C TYR A 601 10.84 -20.40 -3.08
N ALA A 602 10.92 -21.30 -4.07
CA ALA A 602 10.58 -20.98 -5.46
C ALA A 602 9.10 -20.60 -5.67
N HIS A 603 8.16 -21.17 -4.91
CA HIS A 603 6.76 -20.75 -4.94
C HIS A 603 6.56 -19.35 -4.33
N GLU A 604 7.25 -19.03 -3.22
CA GLU A 604 7.26 -17.68 -2.64
C GLU A 604 7.80 -16.63 -3.66
N CYS A 605 8.91 -16.94 -4.33
CA CYS A 605 9.44 -16.11 -5.44
C CYS A 605 8.40 -15.88 -6.54
N LYS A 606 7.74 -16.96 -6.98
CA LYS A 606 6.71 -16.93 -8.04
C LYS A 606 5.49 -16.09 -7.65
N ARG A 607 5.08 -16.09 -6.38
CA ARG A 607 3.98 -15.27 -5.86
C ARG A 607 4.30 -13.76 -5.92
N LEU A 608 5.58 -13.40 -5.84
CA LEU A 608 6.06 -12.03 -6.07
C LEU A 608 6.33 -11.70 -7.55
N GLY A 609 5.84 -12.53 -8.48
CA GLY A 609 6.02 -12.36 -9.93
C GLY A 609 7.39 -12.79 -10.47
N ILE A 610 8.30 -13.26 -9.62
CA ILE A 610 9.68 -13.55 -9.97
C ILE A 610 9.76 -14.92 -10.65
N GLN A 611 10.11 -14.93 -11.94
CA GLN A 611 10.34 -16.17 -12.68
C GLN A 611 11.73 -16.72 -12.38
N LEU A 612 11.79 -18.02 -12.06
CA LEU A 612 13.04 -18.77 -11.84
C LEU A 612 13.15 -19.88 -12.89
N PRO A 613 13.56 -19.57 -14.14
CA PRO A 613 13.70 -20.58 -15.18
C PRO A 613 14.77 -21.62 -14.79
N HIS A 614 14.50 -22.89 -15.12
CA HIS A 614 15.41 -24.03 -14.98
C HIS A 614 15.95 -24.37 -13.57
N TRP A 615 15.54 -23.69 -12.49
CA TRP A 615 16.08 -23.92 -11.13
C TRP A 615 16.05 -25.40 -10.71
N ARG A 616 14.98 -26.13 -11.08
CA ARG A 616 14.82 -27.57 -10.85
C ARG A 616 15.91 -28.42 -11.54
N LYS A 617 16.30 -28.07 -12.77
CA LYS A 617 17.38 -28.75 -13.53
C LYS A 617 18.74 -28.50 -12.85
N SER A 618 19.03 -27.25 -12.51
CA SER A 618 20.30 -26.83 -11.87
C SER A 618 20.49 -27.41 -10.46
N THR A 619 19.40 -27.57 -9.70
CA THR A 619 19.43 -28.14 -8.34
C THR A 619 19.26 -29.67 -8.31
N ARG A 620 18.87 -30.29 -9.44
CA ARG A 620 18.48 -31.71 -9.60
C ARG A 620 17.16 -32.10 -8.91
N CYS A 621 16.30 -31.12 -8.61
CA CYS A 621 15.02 -31.32 -7.93
C CYS A 621 13.86 -31.66 -8.89
N ARG A 622 13.58 -32.96 -9.04
CA ARG A 622 12.46 -33.51 -9.82
C ARG A 622 11.09 -33.12 -9.25
N THR A 623 10.12 -32.82 -10.12
CA THR A 623 8.71 -32.60 -9.73
C THR A 623 8.02 -33.91 -9.33
N GLY A 624 6.83 -33.82 -8.72
CA GLY A 624 5.98 -35.00 -8.50
C GLY A 624 5.58 -35.70 -9.81
N TRP A 625 5.43 -34.97 -10.92
CA TRP A 625 5.16 -35.57 -12.23
C TRP A 625 6.34 -36.43 -12.72
N ASP A 626 7.57 -35.92 -12.62
CA ASP A 626 8.78 -36.63 -13.10
C ASP A 626 9.09 -37.88 -12.28
N GLN A 627 8.81 -37.85 -10.96
CA GLN A 627 9.14 -38.94 -10.04
C GLN A 627 8.28 -40.19 -10.24
N PHE A 628 7.08 -40.05 -10.82
CA PHE A 628 6.11 -41.16 -10.93
C PHE A 628 5.77 -41.55 -12.39
N SER A 629 6.33 -40.86 -13.39
CA SER A 629 6.18 -41.22 -14.81
C SER A 629 7.14 -42.34 -15.27
N GLY A 630 8.14 -42.69 -14.45
CA GLY A 630 9.24 -43.61 -14.82
C GLY A 630 9.10 -45.07 -14.38
N SER A 631 7.88 -45.57 -14.09
CA SER A 631 7.66 -46.95 -13.63
C SER A 631 6.86 -47.80 -14.64
N GLY A 632 7.35 -47.83 -15.88
CA GLY A 632 6.98 -48.80 -16.92
C GLY A 632 8.24 -49.46 -17.49
N PRO A 633 8.14 -50.64 -18.14
CA PRO A 633 9.30 -51.35 -18.66
C PRO A 633 9.98 -50.54 -19.79
N SER A 634 11.28 -50.28 -19.64
CA SER A 634 12.07 -49.51 -20.60
C SER A 634 12.43 -50.37 -21.82
N LEU A 635 11.62 -50.27 -22.87
CA LEU A 635 11.92 -50.86 -24.18
C LEU A 635 12.73 -49.89 -25.05
N GLY A 636 13.98 -50.27 -25.33
CA GLY A 636 14.83 -49.68 -26.35
C GLY A 636 15.62 -48.42 -25.95
N PRO A 637 16.74 -48.13 -26.64
CA PRO A 637 17.77 -49.08 -27.07
C PRO A 637 19.15 -48.75 -26.44
N ARG A 638 20.01 -49.77 -26.29
CA ARG A 638 21.46 -49.53 -26.20
C ARG A 638 22.01 -49.41 -27.62
N PHE A 639 22.80 -48.38 -27.91
CA PHE A 639 23.91 -48.37 -28.86
C PHE A 639 24.61 -46.98 -28.84
N PRO A 640 25.91 -46.89 -29.15
CA PRO A 640 26.95 -47.91 -28.99
C PRO A 640 27.41 -47.99 -27.53
#